data_AF-A0A5E4D2Q8-F1
#
_entry.id   AF-A0A5E4D2Q8-F1
#
_cell.length_a   1.000
_cell.length_b   1.000
_cell.length_c   1.000
_cell.angle_alpha   90.00
_cell.angle_beta   90.00
_cell.angle_gamma   90.00
#
_symmetry.space_group_name_H-M   'P 1'
#
loop_
_entity.id
_entity.type
_entity.pdbx_description
1 polymer ?
#
loop_
_entity_poly.entity_id
_entity_poly.type
_entity_poly.pdbx_seq_one_letter_code
_entity_poly.pdbx_strand_id
1 'polypeptide(L)'
;MLPRRPRDPLQAVRRRSQELKQQVDSLLSESRLKEALEPNKSRNIYQRCIQLKQAIDENTNVLQKLRKADESAPVGNYNQRKEEEQNFLDKLTQQLQALAVTTSREHRTETDVLTDKEEDEDSSEEDEEDEDDDEMEESGGEEEESEEEEEEEQENESPKQTSRKYIALGDFTAQQVGDLTFKKGEILLVIEKKPDGWWIAKDSKGNEGLIPRTYLEPCDKEEEQATSEEGSEEDAGETASEAEAKQRTDTHCSAVQKAISEMNTVDVLTSMGAIPAGFRPSTLSQLLEEGNQFRASYFLQPELTTSQLAFRDLMWDAKTGTIKSRPSRVSLILTLWSCKMIPLPGTSIQVLSRHVRLCLFDGSKVLSNIHTVRATWQPKKPKTWTFSPQVTGILPCLLHGDCFIRSNSSSPDLGILFELGISYIRNSTGERGELSCGWVFLRLFDASGVPIPAKTYELFLNGGTPYEKGVEVDPSVSRRAQGSVFQQMMTMRRQPQLLVKLRSLTQRSRSMLSLLPETLIGGMCYVHLLIFYRQILGDVLLRDRMSLQSADLISHPMLATFPQLLEQPDVMDALRSSWAERESMLKRSEKRDPECLKATFLLVYHDCAWPLLCSTLLPPLHWAEEESEGARWRAIADFLKQNQEHGGALRALLSPDGAHQPFDLSEQAYDFLGEVRKLSA
;
A
#
# COMPACT_ATOMS: atom_id res chain seq x y z
N MET A 1 -11.25 -45.31 -39.85
CA MET A 1 -11.58 -45.21 -38.42
C MET A 1 -10.99 -46.42 -37.71
N LEU A 2 -9.87 -46.26 -36.99
CA LEU A 2 -9.27 -47.36 -36.25
C LEU A 2 -10.14 -47.67 -35.01
N PRO A 3 -10.39 -48.95 -34.68
CA PRO A 3 -11.19 -49.33 -33.53
C PRO A 3 -10.48 -48.84 -32.25
N ARG A 4 -11.25 -48.24 -31.33
CA ARG A 4 -10.75 -47.75 -30.03
C ARG A 4 -10.01 -48.91 -29.35
N ARG A 5 -8.70 -48.77 -29.16
CA ARG A 5 -7.90 -49.71 -28.36
C ARG A 5 -8.55 -49.86 -26.97
N PRO A 6 -8.55 -51.07 -26.37
CA PRO A 6 -8.97 -51.26 -24.98
C PRO A 6 -8.10 -50.33 -24.11
N ARG A 7 -8.77 -49.52 -23.28
CA ARG A 7 -8.13 -48.45 -22.52
C ARG A 7 -7.53 -48.99 -21.25
N ASP A 8 -6.40 -48.42 -20.86
CA ASP A 8 -5.70 -48.71 -19.61
C ASP A 8 -6.63 -48.49 -18.39
N PRO A 9 -6.81 -49.50 -17.50
CA PRO A 9 -7.78 -49.46 -16.42
C PRO A 9 -7.65 -48.27 -15.47
N LEU A 10 -6.43 -47.88 -15.07
CA LEU A 10 -6.22 -46.71 -14.24
C LEU A 10 -6.70 -45.44 -14.95
N GLN A 11 -6.40 -45.29 -16.24
CA GLN A 11 -6.85 -44.12 -17.01
C GLN A 11 -8.39 -44.05 -17.13
N ALA A 12 -9.06 -45.21 -17.20
CA ALA A 12 -10.52 -45.28 -17.20
C ALA A 12 -11.11 -44.79 -15.87
N VAL A 13 -10.53 -45.21 -14.74
CA VAL A 13 -10.94 -44.75 -13.40
C VAL A 13 -10.74 -43.25 -13.24
N ARG A 14 -9.57 -42.71 -13.62
CA ARG A 14 -9.28 -41.26 -13.53
C ARG A 14 -10.26 -40.41 -14.34
N ARG A 15 -10.67 -40.90 -15.51
CA ARG A 15 -11.68 -40.21 -16.31
C ARG A 15 -13.04 -40.22 -15.63
N ARG A 16 -13.47 -41.36 -15.07
CA ARG A 16 -14.71 -41.44 -14.29
C ARG A 16 -14.64 -40.51 -13.07
N SER A 17 -13.50 -40.41 -12.40
CA SER A 17 -13.30 -39.45 -11.29
C SER A 17 -13.47 -38.00 -11.73
N GLN A 18 -12.99 -37.63 -12.93
CA GLN A 18 -13.20 -36.28 -13.48
C GLN A 18 -14.67 -36.00 -13.82
N GLU A 19 -15.38 -37.01 -14.35
CA GLU A 19 -16.82 -36.90 -14.63
C GLU A 19 -17.62 -36.77 -13.31
N LEU A 20 -17.24 -37.51 -12.27
CA LEU A 20 -17.82 -37.39 -10.92
C LEU A 20 -17.53 -36.01 -10.31
N LYS A 21 -16.31 -35.49 -10.47
CA LYS A 21 -15.95 -34.13 -10.02
C LYS A 21 -16.87 -33.08 -10.64
N GLN A 22 -17.12 -33.14 -11.94
CA GLN A 22 -18.01 -32.19 -12.61
C GLN A 22 -19.44 -32.24 -12.06
N GLN A 23 -19.94 -33.43 -11.72
CA GLN A 23 -21.26 -33.60 -11.10
C GLN A 23 -21.29 -33.06 -9.67
N VAL A 24 -20.23 -33.26 -8.88
CA VAL A 24 -20.09 -32.68 -7.53
C VAL A 24 -20.01 -31.16 -7.59
N ASP A 25 -19.19 -30.60 -8.49
CA ASP A 25 -19.06 -29.15 -8.69
C ASP A 25 -20.41 -28.53 -9.12
N SER A 26 -21.17 -29.23 -9.99
CA SER A 26 -22.52 -28.82 -10.39
C SER A 26 -23.49 -28.82 -9.21
N LEU A 27 -23.49 -29.86 -8.38
CA LEU A 27 -24.37 -29.96 -7.21
C LEU A 27 -24.04 -28.90 -6.15
N LEU A 28 -22.75 -28.62 -5.95
CA LEU A 28 -22.29 -27.53 -5.07
C LEU A 28 -22.66 -26.14 -5.59
N SER A 29 -22.79 -25.97 -6.91
CA SER A 29 -23.28 -24.72 -7.49
C SER A 29 -24.79 -24.57 -7.34
N GLU A 30 -25.55 -25.66 -7.48
CA GLU A 30 -27.00 -25.71 -7.28
C GLU A 30 -27.37 -25.39 -5.83
N SER A 31 -26.61 -25.88 -4.84
CA SER A 31 -26.84 -25.57 -3.43
C SER A 31 -26.49 -24.14 -3.00
N ARG A 32 -25.76 -23.38 -3.82
CA ARG A 32 -25.37 -21.98 -3.53
C ARG A 32 -26.37 -20.94 -4.05
N LEU A 33 -27.31 -21.34 -4.90
CA LEU A 33 -28.31 -20.43 -5.45
C LEU A 33 -29.41 -20.20 -4.39
N LYS A 34 -29.64 -18.95 -4.00
CA LYS A 34 -30.61 -18.48 -2.98
C LYS A 34 -32.10 -18.80 -3.27
N GLU A 35 -32.42 -19.56 -4.32
CA GLU A 35 -33.75 -20.13 -4.59
C GLU A 35 -34.00 -21.48 -3.85
N ALA A 36 -33.08 -21.89 -2.97
CA ALA A 36 -33.17 -23.12 -2.16
C ALA A 36 -34.10 -23.02 -0.93
N LEU A 37 -35.18 -22.22 -1.02
CA LEU A 37 -36.22 -22.09 0.01
C LEU A 37 -37.39 -23.08 -0.20
N GLU A 38 -37.35 -23.93 -1.23
CA GLU A 38 -38.35 -24.99 -1.41
C GLU A 38 -37.88 -26.32 -0.79
N PRO A 39 -38.62 -26.89 0.20
CA PRO A 39 -38.27 -28.16 0.86
C PRO A 39 -38.06 -29.34 -0.11
N ASN A 40 -38.79 -29.33 -1.23
CA ASN A 40 -38.67 -30.34 -2.28
C ASN A 40 -37.33 -30.30 -3.03
N LYS A 41 -36.71 -29.13 -3.18
CA LYS A 41 -35.38 -28.99 -3.82
C LYS A 41 -34.27 -29.44 -2.87
N SER A 42 -34.36 -29.14 -1.57
CA SER A 42 -33.39 -29.61 -0.57
C SER A 42 -33.38 -31.13 -0.46
N ARG A 43 -34.55 -31.78 -0.50
CA ARG A 43 -34.66 -33.26 -0.56
C ARG A 43 -34.02 -33.85 -1.83
N ASN A 44 -34.16 -33.18 -2.98
CA ASN A 44 -33.55 -33.60 -4.24
C ASN A 44 -32.02 -33.48 -4.20
N ILE A 45 -31.49 -32.38 -3.65
CA ILE A 45 -30.05 -32.17 -3.47
C ILE A 45 -29.48 -33.25 -2.54
N TYR A 46 -30.15 -33.53 -1.42
CA TYR A 46 -29.74 -34.58 -0.48
C TYR A 46 -29.73 -35.97 -1.14
N GLN A 47 -30.75 -36.30 -1.94
CA GLN A 47 -30.80 -37.57 -2.66
C GLN A 47 -29.68 -37.69 -3.72
N ARG A 48 -29.36 -36.60 -4.43
CA ARG A 48 -28.23 -36.55 -5.38
C ARG A 48 -26.87 -36.66 -4.66
N CYS A 49 -26.72 -36.08 -3.48
CA CYS A 49 -25.52 -36.26 -2.65
C CYS A 49 -25.26 -37.74 -2.33
N ILE A 50 -26.30 -38.47 -1.93
CA ILE A 50 -26.19 -39.91 -1.62
C ILE A 50 -25.80 -40.71 -2.88
N GLN A 51 -26.43 -40.41 -4.02
CA GLN A 51 -26.13 -41.09 -5.29
C GLN A 51 -24.68 -40.84 -5.75
N LEU A 52 -24.20 -39.60 -5.67
CA LEU A 52 -22.82 -39.28 -6.05
C LEU A 52 -21.81 -39.89 -5.08
N LYS A 53 -22.12 -39.93 -3.78
CA LYS A 53 -21.28 -40.60 -2.79
C LYS A 53 -21.16 -42.10 -3.11
N GLN A 54 -22.27 -42.78 -3.40
CA GLN A 54 -22.25 -44.19 -3.82
C GLN A 54 -21.41 -44.40 -5.09
N ALA A 55 -21.56 -43.53 -6.09
CA ALA A 55 -20.79 -43.62 -7.33
C ALA A 55 -19.28 -43.37 -7.14
N ILE A 56 -18.91 -42.51 -6.19
CA ILE A 56 -17.51 -42.29 -5.78
C ILE A 56 -16.99 -43.52 -5.03
N ASP A 57 -17.75 -44.06 -4.08
CA ASP A 57 -17.36 -45.25 -3.32
C ASP A 57 -17.20 -46.48 -4.25
N GLU A 58 -18.06 -46.64 -5.25
CA GLU A 58 -17.89 -47.64 -6.31
C GLU A 58 -16.59 -47.44 -7.08
N ASN A 59 -16.28 -46.20 -7.49
CA ASN A 59 -15.06 -45.90 -8.25
C ASN A 59 -13.79 -46.10 -7.40
N THR A 60 -13.85 -45.78 -6.10
CA THR A 60 -12.82 -46.06 -5.10
C THR A 60 -12.61 -47.56 -4.94
N ASN A 61 -13.69 -48.35 -4.85
CA ASN A 61 -13.61 -49.81 -4.79
C ASN A 61 -12.96 -50.41 -6.06
N VAL A 62 -13.26 -49.87 -7.24
CA VAL A 62 -12.60 -50.26 -8.50
C VAL A 62 -11.11 -49.90 -8.44
N LEU A 63 -10.76 -48.67 -8.03
CA LEU A 63 -9.37 -48.23 -7.88
C LEU A 63 -8.58 -49.13 -6.92
N GLN A 64 -9.16 -49.48 -5.77
CA GLN A 64 -8.53 -50.36 -4.79
C GLN A 64 -8.23 -51.75 -5.36
N LYS A 65 -9.16 -52.33 -6.14
CA LYS A 65 -9.02 -53.64 -6.79
C LYS A 65 -7.99 -53.68 -7.93
N LEU A 66 -7.64 -52.53 -8.54
CA LEU A 66 -6.68 -52.47 -9.64
C LEU A 66 -5.24 -52.77 -9.19
N ARG A 67 -4.61 -53.76 -9.83
CA ARG A 67 -3.21 -54.13 -9.64
C ARG A 67 -2.38 -53.66 -10.83
N LYS A 68 -1.09 -53.44 -10.62
CA LYS A 68 -0.14 -53.06 -11.68
C LYS A 68 -0.11 -54.05 -12.85
N ALA A 69 -0.48 -55.31 -12.61
CA ALA A 69 -0.55 -56.38 -13.62
C ALA A 69 -1.76 -56.27 -14.56
N ASP A 70 -2.77 -55.47 -14.21
CA ASP A 70 -3.99 -55.30 -15.01
C ASP A 70 -3.81 -54.25 -16.13
N GLU A 71 -2.67 -53.53 -16.13
CA GLU A 71 -2.34 -52.51 -17.12
C GLU A 71 -1.76 -53.12 -18.40
N SER A 72 -2.26 -52.68 -19.56
CA SER A 72 -1.83 -53.20 -20.86
C SER A 72 -0.47 -52.64 -21.31
N ALA A 73 -0.03 -51.54 -20.69
CA ALA A 73 1.25 -50.88 -20.94
C ALA A 73 1.96 -50.49 -19.63
N PRO A 74 3.30 -50.41 -19.61
CA PRO A 74 4.05 -50.00 -18.42
C PRO A 74 3.72 -48.55 -18.03
N VAL A 75 2.93 -48.36 -16.98
CA VAL A 75 2.64 -47.04 -16.41
C VAL A 75 3.77 -46.63 -15.46
N GLY A 76 4.54 -45.62 -15.84
CA GLY A 76 5.53 -44.98 -14.95
C GLY A 76 4.86 -44.40 -13.70
N ASN A 77 5.46 -44.65 -12.54
CA ASN A 77 4.96 -44.21 -11.23
C ASN A 77 3.51 -44.64 -10.92
N TYR A 78 3.13 -45.88 -11.28
CA TYR A 78 1.79 -46.43 -11.06
C TYR A 78 1.26 -46.26 -9.62
N ASN A 79 2.07 -46.63 -8.62
CA ASN A 79 1.66 -46.56 -7.21
C ASN A 79 1.37 -45.12 -6.77
N GLN A 80 2.25 -44.18 -7.14
CA GLN A 80 2.06 -42.75 -6.85
C GLN A 80 0.79 -42.21 -7.50
N ARG A 81 0.53 -42.57 -8.77
CA ARG A 81 -0.69 -42.14 -9.47
C ARG A 81 -1.96 -42.75 -8.88
N LYS A 82 -1.89 -43.99 -8.39
CA LYS A 82 -3.01 -44.65 -7.71
C LYS A 82 -3.31 -43.96 -6.37
N GLU A 83 -2.28 -43.57 -5.62
CA GLU A 83 -2.40 -42.83 -4.36
C GLU A 83 -2.93 -41.40 -4.55
N GLU A 84 -2.42 -40.67 -5.55
CA GLU A 84 -2.94 -39.35 -5.94
C GLU A 84 -4.43 -39.40 -6.30
N GLU A 85 -4.85 -40.46 -7.01
CA GLU A 85 -6.25 -40.63 -7.40
C GLU A 85 -7.14 -41.04 -6.21
N GLN A 86 -6.61 -41.82 -5.25
CA GLN A 86 -7.30 -42.15 -4.01
C GLN A 86 -7.56 -40.88 -3.18
N ASN A 87 -6.51 -40.07 -2.96
CA ASN A 87 -6.62 -38.81 -2.24
C ASN A 87 -7.61 -37.84 -2.92
N PHE A 88 -7.67 -37.87 -4.25
CA PHE A 88 -8.60 -37.07 -5.02
C PHE A 88 -10.07 -37.49 -4.79
N LEU A 89 -10.37 -38.80 -4.80
CA LEU A 89 -11.71 -39.33 -4.53
C LEU A 89 -12.12 -39.08 -3.06
N ASP A 90 -11.21 -39.23 -2.11
CA ASP A 90 -11.48 -38.96 -0.69
C ASP A 90 -11.87 -37.50 -0.45
N LYS A 91 -11.22 -36.56 -1.15
CA LYS A 91 -11.57 -35.14 -1.11
C LYS A 91 -12.99 -34.87 -1.62
N LEU A 92 -13.43 -35.54 -2.69
CA LEU A 92 -14.80 -35.42 -3.20
C LEU A 92 -15.82 -35.98 -2.20
N THR A 93 -15.51 -37.11 -1.56
CA THR A 93 -16.35 -37.70 -0.52
C THR A 93 -16.53 -36.76 0.68
N GLN A 94 -15.46 -36.08 1.12
CA GLN A 94 -15.53 -35.08 2.19
C GLN A 94 -16.40 -33.88 1.82
N GLN A 95 -16.31 -33.39 0.58
CA GLN A 95 -17.14 -32.28 0.10
C GLN A 95 -18.64 -32.64 0.09
N LEU A 96 -18.99 -33.85 -0.33
CA LEU A 96 -20.38 -34.33 -0.30
C LEU A 96 -20.89 -34.57 1.11
N GLN A 97 -20.05 -35.06 2.02
CA GLN A 97 -20.41 -35.23 3.44
C GLN A 97 -20.69 -33.89 4.11
N ALA A 98 -19.85 -32.87 3.88
CA ALA A 98 -20.09 -31.53 4.39
C ALA A 98 -21.42 -30.96 3.89
N LEU A 99 -21.73 -31.14 2.59
CA LEU A 99 -22.98 -30.70 1.99
C LEU A 99 -24.20 -31.45 2.56
N ALA A 100 -24.09 -32.77 2.79
CA ALA A 100 -25.16 -33.57 3.37
C ALA A 100 -25.46 -33.19 4.84
N VAL A 101 -24.45 -32.78 5.60
CA VAL A 101 -24.61 -32.31 7.00
C VAL A 101 -25.29 -30.93 7.03
N THR A 102 -24.96 -30.03 6.11
CA THR A 102 -25.61 -28.71 6.03
C THR A 102 -27.08 -28.85 5.64
N THR A 103 -27.40 -29.67 4.64
CA THR A 103 -28.79 -29.87 4.18
C THR A 103 -29.65 -30.66 5.17
N SER A 104 -29.06 -31.51 6.01
CA SER A 104 -29.81 -32.23 7.07
C SER A 104 -30.06 -31.38 8.33
N ARG A 105 -29.20 -30.38 8.61
CA ARG A 105 -29.43 -29.40 9.69
C ARG A 105 -30.61 -28.46 9.39
N GLU A 106 -30.83 -28.14 8.13
CA GLU A 106 -31.97 -27.32 7.66
C GLU A 106 -33.33 -28.04 7.82
N HIS A 107 -33.34 -29.37 7.97
CA HIS A 107 -34.56 -30.14 8.23
C HIS A 107 -34.86 -30.38 9.72
N ARG A 108 -33.92 -30.12 10.63
CA ARG A 108 -34.13 -30.31 12.08
C ARG A 108 -34.86 -29.13 12.75
N THR A 109 -34.98 -28.00 12.09
CA THR A 109 -35.65 -26.81 12.63
C THR A 109 -37.17 -26.77 12.39
N GLU A 110 -37.75 -27.76 11.73
CA GLU A 110 -39.22 -27.88 11.50
C GLU A 110 -39.86 -29.13 12.14
N THR A 111 -39.10 -29.93 12.91
CA THR A 111 -39.64 -31.14 13.58
C THR A 111 -39.39 -31.25 15.08
N ASP A 112 -38.90 -30.19 15.72
CA ASP A 112 -38.84 -30.07 17.19
C ASP A 112 -39.42 -28.71 17.62
N VAL A 113 -40.66 -28.46 17.22
CA VAL A 113 -41.62 -27.70 18.04
C VAL A 113 -42.80 -28.64 18.22
N LEU A 114 -42.63 -29.57 19.16
CA LEU A 114 -43.62 -30.18 20.05
C LEU A 114 -42.96 -31.38 20.75
N THR A 115 -42.27 -31.11 21.85
CA THR A 115 -42.47 -31.74 23.18
C THR A 115 -41.29 -31.39 24.08
N ASP A 116 -41.51 -30.39 24.93
CA ASP A 116 -40.73 -30.18 26.13
C ASP A 116 -41.40 -30.97 27.27
N LYS A 117 -40.57 -31.70 28.02
CA LYS A 117 -40.68 -32.15 29.43
C LYS A 117 -40.92 -33.63 29.74
N GLU A 118 -39.85 -34.19 30.31
CA GLU A 118 -39.74 -34.93 31.58
C GLU A 118 -40.54 -36.24 31.79
N GLU A 119 -39.73 -37.29 32.00
CA GLU A 119 -39.89 -38.46 32.89
C GLU A 119 -41.02 -39.49 32.66
N ASP A 120 -40.54 -40.72 32.39
CA ASP A 120 -41.07 -42.04 32.72
C ASP A 120 -42.30 -42.68 32.01
N GLU A 121 -42.07 -43.96 31.70
CA GLU A 121 -42.94 -45.10 31.37
C GLU A 121 -44.46 -44.94 31.05
N ASP A 122 -44.80 -45.38 29.84
CA ASP A 122 -45.90 -46.29 29.42
C ASP A 122 -47.39 -45.83 29.30
N SER A 123 -47.91 -46.11 28.09
CA SER A 123 -49.30 -46.46 27.68
C SER A 123 -50.50 -45.46 27.60
N SER A 124 -51.07 -45.45 26.39
CA SER A 124 -52.50 -45.42 25.95
C SER A 124 -53.41 -44.17 26.03
N GLU A 125 -53.84 -43.75 24.82
CA GLU A 125 -55.21 -43.55 24.29
C GLU A 125 -56.11 -42.33 24.61
N GLU A 126 -56.73 -41.84 23.52
CA GLU A 126 -58.03 -41.13 23.30
C GLU A 126 -58.17 -39.59 23.51
N ASP A 127 -58.16 -38.87 22.38
CA ASP A 127 -59.21 -38.02 21.75
C ASP A 127 -60.00 -36.86 22.45
N GLU A 128 -60.13 -35.79 21.64
CA GLU A 128 -61.19 -34.73 21.46
C GLU A 128 -61.17 -33.35 22.20
N GLU A 129 -61.07 -32.31 21.34
CA GLU A 129 -61.89 -31.07 21.17
C GLU A 129 -61.75 -29.74 22.00
N ASP A 130 -61.79 -28.63 21.21
CA ASP A 130 -62.33 -27.25 21.41
C ASP A 130 -61.69 -26.21 22.39
N GLU A 131 -61.73 -24.87 22.26
CA GLU A 131 -62.14 -23.82 21.28
C GLU A 131 -61.70 -22.42 21.82
N ASP A 132 -61.75 -21.38 20.96
CA ASP A 132 -62.08 -19.93 21.17
C ASP A 132 -61.10 -18.79 21.60
N ASP A 133 -60.86 -17.90 20.61
CA ASP A 133 -61.18 -16.44 20.45
C ASP A 133 -61.17 -15.39 21.60
N ASP A 134 -60.51 -14.24 21.36
CA ASP A 134 -61.11 -12.93 20.94
C ASP A 134 -60.40 -11.63 21.41
N GLU A 135 -60.10 -10.79 20.41
CA GLU A 135 -60.19 -9.31 20.21
C GLU A 135 -59.92 -8.19 21.28
N MET A 136 -58.98 -7.31 20.90
CA MET A 136 -59.10 -5.85 20.59
C MET A 136 -59.21 -4.67 21.62
N GLU A 137 -58.49 -3.59 21.23
CA GLU A 137 -58.75 -2.12 21.30
C GLU A 137 -58.00 -1.17 22.27
N GLU A 138 -57.73 0.02 21.73
CA GLU A 138 -56.78 1.09 22.11
C GLU A 138 -57.28 2.11 23.16
N SER A 139 -56.33 2.88 23.74
CA SER A 139 -56.19 4.36 23.55
C SER A 139 -55.73 5.13 24.81
N GLY A 140 -54.69 5.97 24.64
CA GLY A 140 -54.69 7.39 25.04
C GLY A 140 -54.04 7.83 26.37
N GLY A 141 -53.06 8.75 26.25
CA GLY A 141 -52.91 9.93 27.13
C GLY A 141 -51.68 10.04 28.04
N GLU A 142 -50.75 10.96 27.70
CA GLU A 142 -50.14 12.10 28.47
C GLU A 142 -49.87 11.92 30.00
N GLU A 143 -48.88 12.47 30.70
CA GLU A 143 -47.82 13.48 30.54
C GLU A 143 -46.93 13.44 31.83
N GLU A 144 -45.88 14.26 31.85
CA GLU A 144 -45.20 14.89 33.01
C GLU A 144 -43.72 14.55 33.33
N GLU A 145 -42.99 15.66 33.46
CA GLU A 145 -41.57 15.89 33.72
C GLU A 145 -41.26 15.92 35.23
N SER A 146 -39.98 15.81 35.61
CA SER A 146 -39.43 16.55 36.76
C SER A 146 -37.90 16.65 36.68
N GLU A 147 -37.42 17.88 36.86
CA GLU A 147 -36.04 18.35 36.95
C GLU A 147 -35.42 18.09 38.35
N GLU A 148 -34.09 18.00 38.47
CA GLU A 148 -33.16 18.86 39.27
C GLU A 148 -32.23 17.89 40.05
N GLU A 149 -30.95 18.10 40.39
CA GLU A 149 -29.97 19.19 40.27
C GLU A 149 -28.55 18.62 40.56
N GLU A 150 -27.57 19.47 40.28
CA GLU A 150 -26.09 19.41 40.34
C GLU A 150 -25.42 19.00 41.67
N GLU A 151 -24.18 18.50 41.60
CA GLU A 151 -23.04 19.00 42.40
C GLU A 151 -21.71 18.80 41.63
N GLU A 152 -20.96 19.91 41.47
CA GLU A 152 -19.57 19.96 40.95
C GLU A 152 -18.55 19.84 42.09
N GLU A 153 -17.42 19.17 41.84
CA GLU A 153 -16.15 19.49 42.51
C GLU A 153 -15.02 19.58 41.46
N GLN A 154 -14.42 20.76 41.37
CA GLN A 154 -13.22 21.08 40.58
C GLN A 154 -11.96 20.93 41.46
N GLU A 155 -10.94 20.24 40.96
CA GLU A 155 -9.56 20.42 41.42
C GLU A 155 -8.68 21.01 40.31
N ASN A 156 -8.12 22.18 40.62
CA ASN A 156 -7.13 22.93 39.85
C ASN A 156 -5.72 22.38 40.14
N GLU A 157 -4.96 22.01 39.11
CA GLU A 157 -3.49 21.99 39.17
C GLU A 157 -2.86 22.79 38.02
N SER A 158 -2.12 23.83 38.40
CA SER A 158 -1.33 24.72 37.55
C SER A 158 -0.03 24.06 37.01
N PRO A 159 0.38 24.26 35.75
CA PRO A 159 1.69 23.84 35.29
C PRO A 159 2.75 24.94 35.51
N LYS A 160 3.81 24.59 36.26
CA LYS A 160 5.02 25.40 36.45
C LYS A 160 5.63 25.79 35.09
N GLN A 161 5.65 27.09 34.81
CA GLN A 161 6.16 27.68 33.57
C GLN A 161 7.70 27.63 33.56
N THR A 162 8.27 26.85 32.65
CA THR A 162 9.73 26.79 32.45
C THR A 162 10.16 27.99 31.61
N SER A 163 10.91 28.93 32.21
CA SER A 163 11.47 30.09 31.51
C SER A 163 12.50 29.62 30.48
N ARG A 164 12.23 29.80 29.19
CA ARG A 164 13.11 29.38 28.07
C ARG A 164 13.86 30.58 27.48
N LYS A 165 15.12 30.37 27.09
CA LYS A 165 15.98 31.39 26.47
C LYS A 165 15.75 31.43 24.95
N TYR A 166 15.69 32.63 24.39
CA TYR A 166 15.50 32.91 22.97
C TYR A 166 16.56 33.91 22.49
N ILE A 167 16.95 33.84 21.21
CA ILE A 167 17.83 34.83 20.57
C ILE A 167 17.00 35.77 19.71
N ALA A 168 17.27 37.06 19.77
CA ALA A 168 16.68 38.07 18.91
C ALA A 168 17.23 38.01 17.47
N LEU A 169 16.35 37.88 16.48
CA LEU A 169 16.68 37.82 15.05
C LEU A 169 16.95 39.21 14.42
N GLY A 170 16.50 40.28 15.08
CA GLY A 170 16.60 41.66 14.60
C GLY A 170 16.58 42.66 15.74
N ASP A 171 16.93 43.92 15.44
CA ASP A 171 16.82 45.02 16.40
C ASP A 171 15.35 45.40 16.58
N PHE A 172 14.93 45.62 17.84
CA PHE A 172 13.60 46.10 18.17
C PHE A 172 13.72 47.26 19.15
N THR A 173 13.18 48.42 18.77
CA THR A 173 13.11 49.62 19.62
C THR A 173 11.70 49.75 20.18
N ALA A 174 11.59 49.82 21.51
CA ALA A 174 10.31 49.97 22.21
C ALA A 174 9.52 51.17 21.67
N GLN A 175 8.28 50.93 21.24
CA GLN A 175 7.42 51.97 20.68
C GLN A 175 6.36 52.44 21.68
N GLN A 176 6.00 51.58 22.65
CA GLN A 176 5.03 51.88 23.70
C GLN A 176 5.62 51.67 25.10
N VAL A 177 4.99 52.31 26.09
CA VAL A 177 5.34 52.14 27.50
C VAL A 177 4.99 50.71 27.92
N GLY A 178 6.01 49.89 28.18
CA GLY A 178 5.86 48.47 28.49
C GLY A 178 6.55 47.54 27.50
N ASP A 179 7.04 48.05 26.36
CA ASP A 179 7.84 47.28 25.40
C ASP A 179 9.31 47.19 25.86
N LEU A 180 9.95 46.06 25.57
CA LEU A 180 11.38 45.87 25.84
C LEU A 180 12.20 46.15 24.58
N THR A 181 13.17 47.06 24.65
CA THR A 181 14.12 47.31 23.55
C THR A 181 15.25 46.27 23.59
N PHE A 182 15.55 45.62 22.45
CA PHE A 182 16.62 44.63 22.33
C PHE A 182 17.30 44.70 20.97
N LYS A 183 18.52 44.20 20.87
CA LYS A 183 19.29 44.16 19.61
C LYS A 183 19.36 42.75 19.02
N LYS A 184 19.59 42.67 17.72
CA LYS A 184 19.87 41.41 17.01
C LYS A 184 21.02 40.67 17.69
N GLY A 185 20.79 39.39 17.97
CA GLY A 185 21.72 38.50 18.67
C GLY A 185 21.61 38.52 20.20
N GLU A 186 20.76 39.36 20.78
CA GLU A 186 20.57 39.42 22.23
C GLU A 186 19.75 38.23 22.75
N ILE A 187 20.15 37.66 23.90
CA ILE A 187 19.46 36.53 24.53
C ILE A 187 18.41 37.08 25.49
N LEU A 188 17.16 36.70 25.27
CA LEU A 188 15.99 37.10 26.05
C LEU A 188 15.37 35.89 26.75
N LEU A 189 15.01 36.06 28.01
CA LEU A 189 14.32 35.03 28.78
C LEU A 189 12.81 35.25 28.70
N VAL A 190 12.08 34.37 28.01
CA VAL A 190 10.62 34.49 27.89
C VAL A 190 9.96 33.97 29.17
N ILE A 191 9.23 34.85 29.84
CA ILE A 191 8.51 34.60 31.09
C ILE A 191 7.09 34.13 30.78
N GLU A 192 6.39 34.84 29.89
CA GLU A 192 4.98 34.57 29.57
C GLU A 192 4.73 34.64 28.06
N LYS A 193 3.95 33.67 27.55
CA LYS A 193 3.58 33.58 26.14
C LYS A 193 2.09 33.86 25.98
N LYS A 194 1.73 35.04 25.45
CA LYS A 194 0.34 35.36 25.13
C LYS A 194 -0.01 34.89 23.70
N PRO A 195 -1.28 34.51 23.46
CA PRO A 195 -1.74 34.00 22.16
C PRO A 195 -1.86 35.09 21.08
N ASP A 196 -1.80 36.36 21.46
CA ASP A 196 -1.84 37.53 20.56
C ASP A 196 -0.51 37.81 19.83
N GLY A 197 0.54 37.01 20.10
CA GLY A 197 1.85 37.15 19.48
C GLY A 197 2.82 38.08 20.21
N TRP A 198 2.41 38.68 21.34
CA TRP A 198 3.24 39.53 22.19
C TRP A 198 3.62 38.82 23.47
N TRP A 199 4.91 38.57 23.67
CA TRP A 199 5.42 37.81 24.81
C TRP A 199 6.05 38.72 25.84
N ILE A 200 5.99 38.35 27.12
CA ILE A 200 6.73 39.05 28.17
C ILE A 200 8.08 38.37 28.31
N ALA A 201 9.14 39.15 28.14
CA ALA A 201 10.49 38.66 28.29
C ALA A 201 11.34 39.59 29.14
N LYS A 202 12.45 39.04 29.63
CA LYS A 202 13.44 39.72 30.44
C LYS A 202 14.77 39.79 29.70
N ASP A 203 15.36 40.98 29.61
CA ASP A 203 16.70 41.16 29.06
C ASP A 203 17.79 40.69 30.03
N SER A 204 19.04 40.70 29.56
CA SER A 204 20.22 40.38 30.37
C SER A 204 20.46 41.35 31.54
N LYS A 205 19.83 42.53 31.52
CA LYS A 205 19.93 43.58 32.55
C LYS A 205 18.79 43.50 33.58
N GLY A 206 17.86 42.57 33.41
CA GLY A 206 16.73 42.36 34.29
C GLY A 206 15.51 43.23 34.03
N ASN A 207 15.46 43.98 32.93
CA ASN A 207 14.28 44.73 32.52
C ASN A 207 13.27 43.79 31.86
N GLU A 208 12.01 43.94 32.24
CA GLU A 208 10.90 43.14 31.72
C GLU A 208 10.01 44.00 30.83
N GLY A 209 9.56 43.43 29.71
CA GLY A 209 8.64 44.10 28.81
C GLY A 209 8.12 43.20 27.70
N LEU A 210 7.19 43.74 26.92
CA LEU A 210 6.56 43.06 25.81
C LEU A 210 7.49 43.06 24.59
N ILE A 211 7.56 41.90 23.93
CA ILE A 211 8.33 41.68 22.72
C ILE A 211 7.52 40.88 21.69
N PRO A 212 7.65 41.20 20.39
CA PRO A 212 6.97 40.44 19.35
C PRO A 212 7.64 39.08 19.14
N ARG A 213 6.85 38.00 19.14
CA ARG A 213 7.34 36.63 18.89
C ARG A 213 8.13 36.52 17.59
N THR A 214 7.74 37.25 16.54
CA THR A 214 8.31 37.16 15.20
C THR A 214 9.80 37.54 15.13
N TYR A 215 10.34 38.15 16.19
CA TYR A 215 11.74 38.54 16.29
C TYR A 215 12.58 37.54 17.10
N LEU A 216 12.04 36.36 17.46
CA LEU A 216 12.70 35.42 18.38
C LEU A 216 12.88 34.03 17.78
N GLU A 217 14.05 33.46 18.03
CA GLU A 217 14.38 32.07 17.72
C GLU A 217 14.73 31.30 19.02
N PRO A 218 14.21 30.07 19.24
CA PRO A 218 14.56 29.26 20.40
C PRO A 218 16.06 28.95 20.41
N CYS A 219 16.71 29.15 21.56
CA CYS A 219 18.11 28.85 21.73
C CYS A 219 18.29 27.35 22.06
N ASP A 220 18.10 26.47 21.07
CA ASP A 220 18.33 25.03 21.23
C ASP A 220 19.77 24.68 20.81
N LYS A 221 20.71 24.66 21.77
CA LYS A 221 21.96 23.88 21.72
C LYS A 221 22.77 24.01 23.01
N GLU A 222 23.15 22.86 23.58
CA GLU A 222 24.31 22.72 24.46
C GLU A 222 25.58 23.12 23.68
N GLU A 223 26.45 23.89 24.34
CA GLU A 223 27.63 24.54 23.78
C GLU A 223 28.73 23.52 23.39
N GLU A 224 29.32 23.65 22.19
CA GLU A 224 30.77 23.53 21.99
C GLU A 224 31.23 24.54 20.93
N GLN A 225 32.25 25.33 21.29
CA GLN A 225 32.72 26.53 20.58
C GLN A 225 33.87 26.28 19.59
N ALA A 226 33.87 27.15 18.56
CA ALA A 226 34.99 27.85 17.91
C ALA A 226 35.98 27.09 17.00
N THR A 227 36.03 27.46 15.71
CA THR A 227 37.00 28.47 15.19
C THR A 227 36.88 28.74 13.67
N SER A 228 36.75 30.04 13.38
CA SER A 228 37.41 30.87 12.34
C SER A 228 36.98 30.88 10.87
N GLU A 229 36.84 32.13 10.43
CA GLU A 229 36.46 32.77 9.16
C GLU A 229 37.46 32.56 8.01
N GLU A 230 36.97 32.63 6.77
CA GLU A 230 37.31 33.53 5.63
C GLU A 230 36.30 33.16 4.50
N GLY A 231 35.66 33.99 3.67
CA GLY A 231 35.85 35.38 3.26
C GLY A 231 35.78 35.44 1.71
N SER A 232 34.63 35.77 1.11
CA SER A 232 34.52 36.55 -0.15
C SER A 232 33.07 36.62 -0.68
N GLU A 233 32.55 37.84 -0.82
CA GLU A 233 31.37 38.21 -1.60
C GLU A 233 31.79 38.66 -3.01
N GLU A 234 30.92 38.48 -4.02
CA GLU A 234 30.59 39.50 -5.04
C GLU A 234 29.30 39.11 -5.83
N ASP A 235 28.25 39.93 -5.60
CA ASP A 235 27.13 40.49 -6.41
C ASP A 235 27.04 40.16 -7.93
N ALA A 236 25.93 40.18 -8.70
CA ALA A 236 24.47 40.33 -8.57
C ALA A 236 23.81 40.03 -9.96
N GLY A 237 22.53 39.64 -10.00
CA GLY A 237 21.63 39.97 -11.14
C GLY A 237 20.72 38.88 -11.74
N GLU A 238 19.41 38.98 -11.43
CA GLU A 238 18.23 38.68 -12.27
C GLU A 238 17.51 37.30 -12.35
N THR A 239 16.26 37.35 -11.85
CA THR A 239 14.98 36.70 -12.25
C THR A 239 14.42 35.52 -11.43
N ALA A 240 13.12 35.65 -11.14
CA ALA A 240 12.27 34.88 -10.23
C ALA A 240 11.92 33.44 -10.70
N SER A 241 12.90 32.69 -11.19
CA SER A 241 12.77 31.26 -11.51
C SER A 241 13.68 30.37 -10.63
N GLU A 242 14.55 30.95 -9.80
CA GLU A 242 15.58 30.20 -9.05
C GLU A 242 15.19 29.81 -7.63
N ALA A 243 14.12 30.38 -7.06
CA ALA A 243 13.69 30.06 -5.68
C ALA A 243 13.17 28.62 -5.55
N GLU A 244 12.45 28.10 -6.55
CA GLU A 244 11.98 26.71 -6.58
C GLU A 244 13.11 25.69 -6.83
N ALA A 245 14.22 26.14 -7.43
CA ALA A 245 15.38 25.30 -7.70
C ALA A 245 16.31 25.16 -6.48
N LYS A 246 16.40 26.21 -5.63
CA LYS A 246 17.24 26.26 -4.43
C LYS A 246 16.71 25.38 -3.27
N GLN A 247 15.41 25.42 -2.95
CA GLN A 247 14.89 24.52 -1.89
C GLN A 247 15.00 23.03 -2.24
N ARG A 248 14.89 22.66 -3.52
CA ARG A 248 15.12 21.28 -4.00
C ARG A 248 16.60 20.90 -4.14
N THR A 249 17.53 21.85 -4.27
CA THR A 249 18.97 21.54 -4.16
C THR A 249 19.36 21.21 -2.73
N ASP A 250 18.76 21.90 -1.76
CA ASP A 250 19.23 21.87 -0.37
C ASP A 250 18.86 20.56 0.33
N THR A 251 17.63 20.05 0.13
CA THR A 251 17.22 18.72 0.63
C THR A 251 18.07 17.61 0.03
N HIS A 252 18.30 17.68 -1.27
CA HIS A 252 19.13 16.72 -1.98
C HIS A 252 20.61 16.77 -1.56
N CYS A 253 21.16 17.96 -1.31
CA CYS A 253 22.51 18.12 -0.80
C CYS A 253 22.62 17.63 0.65
N SER A 254 21.59 17.88 1.48
CA SER A 254 21.46 17.34 2.83
C SER A 254 21.43 15.81 2.84
N ALA A 255 20.63 15.17 1.99
CA ALA A 255 20.60 13.71 1.88
C ALA A 255 21.96 13.13 1.51
N VAL A 256 22.65 13.79 0.58
CA VAL A 256 24.01 13.41 0.17
C VAL A 256 25.00 13.64 1.32
N GLN A 257 24.91 14.75 2.05
CA GLN A 257 25.73 15.01 3.24
C GLN A 257 25.46 14.01 4.37
N LYS A 258 24.19 13.63 4.58
CA LYS A 258 23.77 12.61 5.55
C LYS A 258 24.35 11.25 5.15
N ALA A 259 24.24 10.86 3.87
CA ALA A 259 24.89 9.67 3.32
C ALA A 259 26.41 9.67 3.54
N ILE A 260 27.06 10.81 3.32
CA ILE A 260 28.50 10.99 3.53
C ILE A 260 28.86 10.94 5.02
N SER A 261 28.00 11.45 5.91
CA SER A 261 28.22 11.41 7.37
C SER A 261 28.00 10.01 7.97
N GLU A 262 27.01 9.28 7.49
CA GLU A 262 26.73 7.87 7.84
C GLU A 262 27.78 6.90 7.28
N MET A 263 28.62 7.37 6.35
CA MET A 263 29.70 6.62 5.73
C MET A 263 30.69 6.07 6.76
N ASN A 264 30.87 6.73 7.91
CA ASN A 264 31.73 6.23 9.00
C ASN A 264 31.29 4.84 9.49
N THR A 265 29.99 4.55 9.56
CA THR A 265 29.49 3.23 10.00
C THR A 265 29.66 2.16 8.91
N VAL A 266 29.47 2.56 7.65
CA VAL A 266 29.55 1.69 6.47
C VAL A 266 31.01 1.38 6.11
N ASP A 267 31.94 2.30 6.35
CA ASP A 267 33.37 2.10 6.16
C ASP A 267 33.94 1.12 7.20
N VAL A 268 33.43 1.13 8.43
CA VAL A 268 33.71 0.09 9.42
C VAL A 268 33.21 -1.27 8.94
N LEU A 269 31.96 -1.35 8.44
CA LEU A 269 31.42 -2.60 7.89
C LEU A 269 32.22 -3.10 6.67
N THR A 270 32.63 -2.19 5.78
CA THR A 270 33.46 -2.52 4.61
C THR A 270 34.83 -3.02 5.04
N SER A 271 35.46 -2.34 6.02
CA SER A 271 36.76 -2.72 6.60
C SER A 271 36.73 -4.06 7.32
N MET A 272 35.60 -4.38 7.96
CA MET A 272 35.34 -5.69 8.57
C MET A 272 35.00 -6.78 7.55
N GLY A 273 34.89 -6.46 6.25
CA GLY A 273 34.47 -7.39 5.20
C GLY A 273 32.99 -7.78 5.27
N ALA A 274 32.19 -7.03 6.02
CA ALA A 274 30.76 -7.25 6.21
C ALA A 274 29.93 -6.88 4.98
N ILE A 275 30.42 -5.97 4.13
CA ILE A 275 29.73 -5.53 2.91
C ILE A 275 30.73 -5.30 1.77
N PRO A 276 30.30 -5.47 0.51
CA PRO A 276 31.11 -5.14 -0.66
C PRO A 276 31.50 -3.65 -0.71
N ALA A 277 32.69 -3.35 -1.22
CA ALA A 277 33.25 -2.00 -1.21
C ALA A 277 32.43 -0.95 -1.98
N GLY A 278 31.62 -1.39 -2.96
CA GLY A 278 30.73 -0.51 -3.73
C GLY A 278 29.40 -0.21 -3.06
N PHE A 279 29.09 -0.78 -1.88
CA PHE A 279 27.82 -0.55 -1.19
C PHE A 279 27.88 0.75 -0.38
N ARG A 280 26.75 1.46 -0.31
CA ARG A 280 26.58 2.71 0.43
C ARG A 280 25.23 2.74 1.14
N PRO A 281 24.99 3.65 2.11
CA PRO A 281 23.63 3.96 2.55
C PRO A 281 22.72 4.29 1.35
N SER A 282 21.46 3.84 1.37
CA SER A 282 20.55 4.08 0.25
C SER A 282 20.17 5.57 0.15
N THR A 283 20.53 6.19 -0.97
CA THR A 283 20.24 7.60 -1.25
C THR A 283 18.73 7.84 -1.35
N LEU A 284 18.00 6.99 -2.08
CA LEU A 284 16.55 7.15 -2.24
C LEU A 284 15.80 6.82 -0.95
N SER A 285 16.34 5.97 -0.07
CA SER A 285 15.75 5.71 1.24
C SER A 285 15.84 6.94 2.14
N GLN A 286 17.02 7.56 2.22
CA GLN A 286 17.23 8.78 3.00
C GLN A 286 16.33 9.93 2.50
N LEU A 287 16.19 10.11 1.18
CA LEU A 287 15.26 11.09 0.63
C LEU A 287 13.80 10.83 1.06
N LEU A 288 13.37 9.56 1.14
CA LEU A 288 12.02 9.21 1.63
C LEU A 288 11.84 9.50 3.13
N GLU A 289 12.91 9.48 3.92
CA GLU A 289 12.90 9.82 5.35
C GLU A 289 12.84 11.33 5.59
N GLU A 290 13.41 12.14 4.68
CA GLU A 290 13.49 13.61 4.84
C GLU A 290 12.13 14.33 4.72
N GLY A 291 11.14 13.73 4.06
CA GLY A 291 9.79 14.31 4.01
C GLY A 291 8.85 13.73 2.96
N ASN A 292 7.66 14.32 2.86
CA ASN A 292 6.59 13.83 1.99
C ASN A 292 6.79 14.15 0.50
N GLN A 293 7.72 15.05 0.16
CA GLN A 293 7.95 15.55 -1.20
C GLN A 293 8.35 14.49 -2.23
N PHE A 294 8.77 13.29 -1.79
CA PHE A 294 9.10 12.16 -2.66
C PHE A 294 8.11 10.99 -2.54
N ARG A 295 7.00 11.18 -1.81
CA ARG A 295 5.95 10.17 -1.63
C ARG A 295 4.89 10.27 -2.71
N ALA A 296 4.22 9.16 -3.00
CA ALA A 296 3.18 9.14 -4.05
C ALA A 296 1.99 10.03 -3.68
N SER A 297 1.65 10.09 -2.39
CA SER A 297 0.62 10.97 -1.82
C SER A 297 0.78 12.42 -2.23
N TYR A 298 1.98 12.98 -2.05
CA TYR A 298 2.31 14.35 -2.45
C TYR A 298 2.10 14.59 -3.95
N PHE A 299 2.45 13.61 -4.79
CA PHE A 299 2.29 13.77 -6.23
C PHE A 299 0.85 13.61 -6.70
N LEU A 300 0.01 12.89 -5.94
CA LEU A 300 -1.38 12.66 -6.28
C LEU A 300 -2.28 13.86 -5.91
N GLN A 301 -1.91 14.67 -4.92
CA GLN A 301 -2.61 15.91 -4.58
C GLN A 301 -2.62 16.92 -5.75
N PRO A 302 -3.68 17.74 -5.86
CA PRO A 302 -3.77 18.76 -6.89
C PRO A 302 -2.80 19.91 -6.60
N GLU A 303 -2.31 20.54 -7.65
CA GLU A 303 -1.39 21.66 -7.56
C GLU A 303 -2.12 22.95 -7.91
N LEU A 304 -1.87 24.01 -7.14
CA LEU A 304 -2.40 25.34 -7.45
C LEU A 304 -1.59 26.01 -8.56
N THR A 305 -2.23 26.91 -9.30
CA THR A 305 -1.56 27.86 -10.20
C THR A 305 -0.73 28.87 -9.40
N THR A 306 0.14 29.61 -10.07
CA THR A 306 0.95 30.67 -9.44
C THR A 306 0.10 31.75 -8.76
N SER A 307 -1.11 32.02 -9.28
CA SER A 307 -2.08 32.91 -8.66
C SER A 307 -2.77 32.32 -7.42
N GLN A 308 -2.64 31.01 -7.19
CA GLN A 308 -3.37 30.25 -6.16
C GLN A 308 -4.90 30.27 -6.29
N LEU A 309 -5.43 30.70 -7.44
CA LEU A 309 -6.88 30.82 -7.68
C LEU A 309 -7.49 29.66 -8.46
N ALA A 310 -6.67 28.75 -9.00
CA ALA A 310 -7.11 27.61 -9.78
C ALA A 310 -6.14 26.44 -9.60
N PHE A 311 -6.56 25.25 -10.01
CA PHE A 311 -5.68 24.10 -10.08
C PHE A 311 -4.95 24.05 -11.43
N ARG A 312 -3.64 23.80 -11.38
CA ARG A 312 -2.76 23.63 -12.53
C ARG A 312 -2.99 22.29 -13.22
N ASP A 313 -3.22 21.24 -12.45
CA ASP A 313 -3.22 19.86 -12.93
C ASP A 313 -4.58 19.15 -12.80
N LEU A 314 -5.60 19.85 -12.32
CA LEU A 314 -6.98 19.37 -12.21
C LEU A 314 -7.92 20.37 -12.89
N MET A 315 -8.57 19.95 -13.98
CA MET A 315 -9.51 20.79 -14.73
C MET A 315 -10.75 19.98 -15.11
N TRP A 316 -11.90 20.63 -15.17
CA TRP A 316 -13.16 19.98 -15.54
C TRP A 316 -13.40 20.03 -17.07
N ASP A 317 -13.87 18.93 -17.65
CA ASP A 317 -14.36 18.88 -19.03
C ASP A 317 -15.89 18.69 -19.02
N ALA A 318 -16.60 19.79 -19.30
CA ALA A 318 -18.06 19.82 -19.32
C ALA A 318 -18.68 18.93 -20.42
N LYS A 319 -17.94 18.58 -21.48
CA LYS A 319 -18.47 17.72 -22.56
C LYS A 319 -18.49 16.26 -22.14
N THR A 320 -17.45 15.82 -21.43
CA THR A 320 -17.31 14.44 -20.98
C THR A 320 -17.86 14.21 -19.58
N GLY A 321 -18.15 15.28 -18.83
CA GLY A 321 -18.63 15.19 -17.45
C GLY A 321 -17.60 14.59 -16.51
N THR A 322 -16.31 14.83 -16.76
CA THR A 322 -15.20 14.30 -15.95
C THR A 322 -13.99 15.22 -16.04
N ILE A 323 -12.92 14.88 -15.32
CA ILE A 323 -11.67 15.63 -15.36
C ILE A 323 -11.03 15.57 -16.76
N LYS A 324 -10.46 16.69 -17.18
CA LYS A 324 -9.85 16.85 -18.50
C LYS A 324 -8.59 15.99 -18.60
N SER A 325 -8.53 15.19 -19.67
CA SER A 325 -7.36 14.39 -20.03
C SER A 325 -6.12 15.26 -20.27
N ARG A 326 -5.00 14.92 -19.62
CA ARG A 326 -3.70 15.59 -19.76
C ARG A 326 -2.63 14.63 -20.28
N PRO A 327 -2.23 14.73 -21.56
CA PRO A 327 -1.11 13.96 -22.07
C PRO A 327 0.21 14.51 -21.50
N SER A 328 1.11 13.62 -21.12
CA SER A 328 2.46 13.96 -20.65
C SER A 328 3.49 13.71 -21.75
N ARG A 329 4.59 14.48 -21.78
CA ARG A 329 5.73 14.28 -22.72
C ARG A 329 6.21 12.83 -22.71
N VAL A 330 6.36 12.24 -21.53
CA VAL A 330 6.71 10.83 -21.33
C VAL A 330 5.53 10.12 -20.71
N SER A 331 5.10 9.03 -21.35
CA SER A 331 4.09 8.11 -20.80
C SER A 331 4.35 6.69 -21.31
N LEU A 332 4.83 5.81 -20.44
CA LEU A 332 5.24 4.44 -20.78
C LEU A 332 4.99 3.45 -19.65
N ILE A 333 5.11 2.16 -19.96
CA ILE A 333 5.13 1.09 -18.96
C ILE A 333 6.55 0.54 -18.85
N LEU A 334 7.05 0.46 -17.62
CA LEU A 334 8.29 -0.20 -17.25
C LEU A 334 7.95 -1.55 -16.60
N THR A 335 8.64 -2.62 -17.00
CA THR A 335 8.60 -3.91 -16.33
C THR A 335 9.97 -4.25 -15.77
N LEU A 336 10.09 -4.42 -14.46
CA LEU A 336 11.25 -5.01 -13.80
C LEU A 336 11.23 -6.54 -14.02
N TRP A 337 12.29 -7.09 -14.60
CA TRP A 337 12.38 -8.53 -14.90
C TRP A 337 13.20 -9.28 -13.86
N SER A 338 14.47 -8.88 -13.71
CA SER A 338 15.38 -9.55 -12.78
C SER A 338 16.62 -8.72 -12.53
N CYS A 339 17.23 -8.88 -11.36
CA CYS A 339 18.60 -8.46 -11.11
C CYS A 339 19.50 -9.70 -11.10
N LYS A 340 20.71 -9.61 -11.66
CA LYS A 340 21.66 -10.73 -11.72
C LYS A 340 23.02 -10.29 -11.21
N MET A 341 23.77 -11.26 -10.68
CA MET A 341 25.12 -11.08 -10.16
C MET A 341 25.24 -10.04 -9.04
N ILE A 342 24.16 -9.79 -8.29
CA ILE A 342 24.20 -8.85 -7.16
C ILE A 342 25.11 -9.42 -6.08
N PRO A 343 26.12 -8.67 -5.60
CA PRO A 343 26.99 -9.11 -4.53
C PRO A 343 26.19 -9.40 -3.25
N LEU A 344 26.68 -10.37 -2.48
CA LEU A 344 26.05 -10.74 -1.22
C LEU A 344 26.73 -9.96 -0.09
N PRO A 345 25.97 -9.43 0.88
CA PRO A 345 26.57 -8.96 2.12
C PRO A 345 27.19 -10.15 2.87
N GLY A 346 28.16 -9.83 3.73
CA GLY A 346 28.83 -10.78 4.61
C GLY A 346 27.92 -11.30 5.73
N THR A 347 28.39 -12.32 6.45
CA THR A 347 27.60 -13.06 7.46
C THR A 347 27.27 -12.28 8.72
N SER A 348 27.90 -11.11 8.93
CA SER A 348 27.61 -10.22 10.06
C SER A 348 26.28 -9.46 9.92
N ILE A 349 25.68 -9.51 8.73
CA ILE A 349 24.43 -8.81 8.40
C ILE A 349 23.39 -9.84 7.96
N GLN A 350 22.20 -9.75 8.54
CA GLN A 350 21.03 -10.51 8.10
C GLN A 350 20.18 -9.63 7.18
N VAL A 351 19.97 -10.09 5.94
CA VAL A 351 19.13 -9.40 4.96
C VAL A 351 17.66 -9.73 5.21
N LEU A 352 16.87 -8.69 5.50
CA LEU A 352 15.44 -8.77 5.76
C LEU A 352 14.62 -8.62 4.47
N SER A 353 14.99 -7.67 3.60
CA SER A 353 14.29 -7.40 2.34
C SER A 353 15.28 -7.06 1.22
N ARG A 354 14.84 -7.31 -0.01
CA ARG A 354 15.52 -6.94 -1.26
C ARG A 354 14.52 -6.21 -2.13
N HIS A 355 14.89 -5.07 -2.69
CA HIS A 355 13.96 -4.23 -3.44
C HIS A 355 14.69 -3.35 -4.45
N VAL A 356 13.91 -2.76 -5.35
CA VAL A 356 14.37 -1.72 -6.27
C VAL A 356 13.53 -0.49 -5.98
N ARG A 357 14.21 0.64 -5.73
CA ARG A 357 13.58 1.95 -5.76
C ARG A 357 13.84 2.62 -7.10
N LEU A 358 12.83 3.25 -7.66
CA LEU A 358 12.97 4.00 -8.90
C LEU A 358 12.23 5.34 -8.86
N CYS A 359 12.82 6.32 -9.53
CA CYS A 359 12.27 7.66 -9.68
C CYS A 359 12.67 8.27 -11.02
N LEU A 360 11.96 9.33 -11.43
CA LEU A 360 12.41 10.19 -12.52
C LEU A 360 13.54 11.08 -12.03
N PHE A 361 14.60 11.17 -12.81
CA PHE A 361 15.84 11.84 -12.46
C PHE A 361 16.37 12.59 -13.68
N ASP A 362 16.89 13.80 -13.49
CA ASP A 362 17.44 14.61 -14.59
C ASP A 362 18.96 14.53 -14.73
N GLY A 363 19.61 13.62 -14.02
CA GLY A 363 21.07 13.55 -13.93
C GLY A 363 21.63 14.29 -12.71
N SER A 364 20.84 15.14 -12.06
CA SER A 364 21.24 15.90 -10.88
C SER A 364 20.25 15.80 -9.71
N LYS A 365 18.95 15.77 -9.98
CA LYS A 365 17.87 15.82 -8.98
C LYS A 365 16.75 14.82 -9.28
N VAL A 366 16.11 14.36 -8.21
CA VAL A 366 14.88 13.55 -8.28
C VAL A 366 13.69 14.47 -8.61
N LEU A 367 12.88 14.06 -9.59
CA LEU A 367 11.77 14.84 -10.16
C LEU A 367 10.38 14.27 -9.87
N SER A 368 10.28 13.04 -9.36
CA SER A 368 9.01 12.36 -9.09
C SER A 368 8.98 11.75 -7.70
N ASN A 369 7.85 11.14 -7.36
CA ASN A 369 7.82 10.21 -6.24
C ASN A 369 8.79 9.05 -6.47
N ILE A 370 9.28 8.48 -5.38
CA ILE A 370 10.11 7.28 -5.36
C ILE A 370 9.18 6.08 -5.21
N HIS A 371 9.19 5.21 -6.21
CA HIS A 371 8.38 3.99 -6.21
C HIS A 371 9.24 2.78 -5.85
N THR A 372 8.75 1.96 -4.93
CA THR A 372 9.46 0.79 -4.41
C THR A 372 8.80 -0.50 -4.92
N VAL A 373 9.62 -1.40 -5.46
CA VAL A 373 9.19 -2.76 -5.84
C VAL A 373 10.05 -3.78 -5.11
N ARG A 374 9.41 -4.63 -4.30
CA ARG A 374 10.07 -5.70 -3.56
C ARG A 374 10.39 -6.86 -4.50
N ALA A 375 11.60 -7.37 -4.36
CA ALA A 375 12.08 -8.51 -5.11
C ALA A 375 11.84 -9.81 -4.36
N THR A 376 11.65 -10.88 -5.12
CA THR A 376 11.69 -12.25 -4.63
C THR A 376 13.10 -12.82 -4.76
N TRP A 377 13.47 -13.64 -3.80
CA TRP A 377 14.81 -14.22 -3.70
C TRP A 377 14.73 -15.72 -3.41
N GLN A 378 15.61 -16.50 -4.03
CA GLN A 378 15.67 -17.94 -3.84
C GLN A 378 17.09 -18.38 -3.41
N PRO A 379 17.23 -19.21 -2.37
CA PRO A 379 18.54 -19.70 -1.91
C PRO A 379 19.35 -20.42 -2.99
N LYS A 380 18.67 -21.08 -3.95
CA LYS A 380 19.31 -21.80 -5.08
C LYS A 380 20.04 -20.87 -6.05
N LYS A 381 19.66 -19.58 -6.10
CA LYS A 381 20.26 -18.56 -6.99
C LYS A 381 20.48 -17.27 -6.19
N PRO A 382 21.42 -17.26 -5.23
CA PRO A 382 21.48 -16.23 -4.20
C PRO A 382 21.82 -14.83 -4.77
N LYS A 383 22.49 -14.76 -5.92
CA LYS A 383 22.83 -13.50 -6.62
C LYS A 383 21.78 -13.04 -7.63
N THR A 384 20.61 -13.66 -7.66
CA THR A 384 19.54 -13.35 -8.61
C THR A 384 18.30 -12.94 -7.86
N TRP A 385 17.74 -11.79 -8.24
CA TRP A 385 16.49 -11.28 -7.71
C TRP A 385 15.46 -11.31 -8.85
N THR A 386 14.24 -11.72 -8.54
CA THR A 386 13.14 -11.84 -9.52
C THR A 386 11.95 -11.01 -9.08
N PHE A 387 11.16 -10.54 -10.05
CA PHE A 387 9.97 -9.73 -9.80
C PHE A 387 8.74 -10.40 -10.41
N SER A 388 7.54 -10.01 -9.97
CA SER A 388 6.28 -10.56 -10.46
C SER A 388 6.21 -12.09 -10.40
N PRO A 389 6.38 -12.71 -9.21
CA PRO A 389 6.30 -14.17 -9.07
C PRO A 389 4.92 -14.68 -9.48
N GLN A 390 4.87 -15.90 -10.01
CA GLN A 390 3.60 -16.55 -10.34
C GLN A 390 2.94 -17.05 -9.05
N VAL A 391 1.72 -16.59 -8.80
CA VAL A 391 0.92 -16.95 -7.62
C VAL A 391 -0.50 -17.35 -8.04
N THR A 392 -1.18 -18.15 -7.22
CA THR A 392 -2.54 -18.66 -7.49
C THR A 392 -3.66 -17.66 -7.19
N GLY A 393 -3.33 -16.44 -6.76
CA GLY A 393 -4.28 -15.39 -6.41
C GLY A 393 -3.84 -14.01 -6.91
N ILE A 394 -4.38 -12.96 -6.29
CA ILE A 394 -3.99 -11.59 -6.58
C ILE A 394 -2.58 -11.36 -6.03
N LEU A 395 -1.62 -11.07 -6.90
CA LEU A 395 -0.24 -10.78 -6.50
C LEU A 395 -0.17 -9.45 -5.73
N PRO A 396 0.44 -9.37 -4.53
CA PRO A 396 0.58 -8.11 -3.79
C PRO A 396 1.19 -6.98 -4.61
N CYS A 397 0.70 -5.76 -4.45
CA CYS A 397 1.09 -4.59 -5.21
C CYS A 397 2.59 -4.31 -5.11
N LEU A 398 3.18 -4.56 -3.94
CA LEU A 398 4.61 -4.38 -3.69
C LEU A 398 5.51 -5.34 -4.49
N LEU A 399 4.98 -6.49 -4.91
CA LEU A 399 5.71 -7.51 -5.69
C LEU A 399 5.50 -7.37 -7.20
N HIS A 400 4.58 -6.48 -7.63
CA HIS A 400 4.31 -6.23 -9.04
C HIS A 400 5.44 -5.40 -9.66
N GLY A 401 6.17 -6.00 -10.60
CA GLY A 401 7.24 -5.31 -11.35
C GLY A 401 6.75 -4.41 -12.51
N ASP A 402 5.44 -4.33 -12.76
CA ASP A 402 4.85 -3.52 -13.83
C ASP A 402 4.45 -2.13 -13.31
N CYS A 403 5.19 -1.10 -13.71
CA CYS A 403 5.00 0.28 -13.28
C CYS A 403 4.62 1.17 -14.47
N PHE A 404 3.69 2.11 -14.28
CA PHE A 404 3.53 3.24 -15.20
C PHE A 404 4.51 4.35 -14.84
N ILE A 405 4.98 5.06 -15.84
CA ILE A 405 5.85 6.22 -15.68
C ILE A 405 5.27 7.37 -16.49
N ARG A 406 4.97 8.48 -15.81
CA ARG A 406 4.53 9.74 -16.41
C ARG A 406 5.49 10.84 -16.02
N SER A 407 5.91 11.64 -16.99
CA SER A 407 6.66 12.88 -16.76
C SER A 407 6.32 13.92 -17.81
N ASN A 408 6.22 15.16 -17.38
CA ASN A 408 6.17 16.31 -18.29
C ASN A 408 7.37 17.26 -18.10
N SER A 409 8.43 16.79 -17.44
CA SER A 409 9.68 17.56 -17.32
C SER A 409 10.25 17.88 -18.71
N SER A 410 10.76 19.10 -18.88
CA SER A 410 11.43 19.58 -20.10
C SER A 410 12.92 19.22 -20.13
N SER A 411 13.48 18.62 -19.08
CA SER A 411 14.91 18.29 -19.01
C SER A 411 15.36 17.41 -20.20
N PRO A 412 16.51 17.74 -20.83
CA PRO A 412 17.10 16.92 -21.90
C PRO A 412 17.69 15.61 -21.35
N ASP A 413 18.18 15.64 -20.11
CA ASP A 413 18.78 14.50 -19.43
C ASP A 413 17.73 13.67 -18.66
N LEU A 414 16.43 13.87 -18.92
CA LEU A 414 15.37 13.12 -18.26
C LEU A 414 15.56 11.61 -18.41
N GLY A 415 15.62 10.91 -17.28
CA GLY A 415 15.79 9.47 -17.21
C GLY A 415 15.10 8.85 -16.01
N ILE A 416 15.28 7.54 -15.86
CA ILE A 416 14.83 6.77 -14.70
C ILE A 416 16.07 6.36 -13.92
N LEU A 417 16.15 6.78 -12.66
CA LEU A 417 17.15 6.30 -11.73
C LEU A 417 16.61 5.05 -11.03
N PHE A 418 17.42 4.01 -11.01
CA PHE A 418 17.17 2.77 -10.28
C PHE A 418 18.21 2.61 -9.17
N GLU A 419 17.77 2.30 -7.97
CA GLU A 419 18.62 1.95 -6.85
C GLU A 419 18.20 0.57 -6.33
N LEU A 420 19.14 -0.38 -6.27
CA LEU A 420 18.90 -1.71 -5.72
C LEU A 420 19.18 -1.67 -4.22
N GLY A 421 18.15 -1.84 -3.40
CA GLY A 421 18.26 -1.76 -1.94
C GLY A 421 18.22 -3.12 -1.26
N ILE A 422 18.92 -3.22 -0.13
CA ILE A 422 18.68 -4.25 0.89
C ILE A 422 18.37 -3.61 2.24
N SER A 423 17.30 -4.06 2.88
CA SER A 423 17.05 -3.77 4.28
C SER A 423 17.67 -4.86 5.12
N TYR A 424 18.34 -4.50 6.21
CA TYR A 424 19.11 -5.43 7.00
C TYR A 424 19.02 -5.16 8.50
N ILE A 425 19.39 -6.18 9.26
CA ILE A 425 19.69 -6.08 10.69
C ILE A 425 21.10 -6.59 10.95
N ARG A 426 21.85 -5.87 11.79
CA ARG A 426 23.21 -6.24 12.17
C ARG A 426 23.18 -7.25 13.29
N ASN A 427 23.79 -8.42 13.09
CA ASN A 427 23.74 -9.52 14.07
C ASN A 427 24.38 -9.17 15.41
N SER A 428 25.38 -8.28 15.42
CA SER A 428 26.13 -7.92 16.63
C SER A 428 25.46 -6.84 17.48
N THR A 429 24.69 -5.92 16.88
CA THR A 429 24.09 -4.76 17.56
C THR A 429 22.56 -4.76 17.57
N GLY A 430 21.93 -5.52 16.68
CA GLY A 430 20.48 -5.45 16.45
C GLY A 430 20.04 -4.21 15.67
N GLU A 431 20.96 -3.35 15.25
CA GLU A 431 20.65 -2.14 14.49
C GLU A 431 20.13 -2.49 13.10
N ARG A 432 19.06 -1.80 12.69
CA ARG A 432 18.47 -1.90 11.37
C ARG A 432 18.98 -0.78 10.47
N GLY A 433 19.06 -1.04 9.18
CA GLY A 433 19.45 -0.02 8.21
C GLY A 433 19.14 -0.46 6.78
N GLU A 434 19.49 0.41 5.84
CA GLU A 434 19.32 0.14 4.42
C GLU A 434 20.54 0.51 3.57
N LEU A 435 20.95 -0.42 2.71
CA LEU A 435 22.10 -0.25 1.83
C LEU A 435 21.70 -0.31 0.37
N SER A 436 22.32 0.58 -0.41
CA SER A 436 22.42 0.51 -1.85
C SER A 436 23.41 -0.58 -2.25
N CYS A 437 22.93 -1.58 -2.99
CA CYS A 437 23.74 -2.61 -3.66
C CYS A 437 24.27 -2.13 -5.02
N GLY A 438 24.00 -0.88 -5.38
CA GLY A 438 24.33 -0.28 -6.65
C GLY A 438 23.13 0.36 -7.32
N TRP A 439 23.41 1.28 -8.23
CA TRP A 439 22.44 2.10 -8.91
C TRP A 439 22.69 2.14 -10.41
N VAL A 440 21.67 2.49 -11.19
CA VAL A 440 21.83 2.73 -12.63
C VAL A 440 20.85 3.78 -13.12
N PHE A 441 21.31 4.60 -14.06
CA PHE A 441 20.51 5.66 -14.66
C PHE A 441 20.23 5.38 -16.14
N LEU A 442 18.95 5.19 -16.47
CA LEU A 442 18.48 5.01 -17.84
C LEU A 442 17.92 6.31 -18.39
N ARG A 443 18.70 7.00 -19.23
CA ARG A 443 18.23 8.17 -19.98
C ARG A 443 17.09 7.77 -20.92
N LEU A 444 16.00 8.53 -20.92
CA LEU A 444 14.84 8.25 -21.76
C LEU A 444 14.95 8.87 -23.16
N PHE A 445 15.93 9.75 -23.35
CA PHE A 445 16.24 10.41 -24.61
C PHE A 445 17.72 10.21 -24.92
N ASP A 446 18.06 10.09 -26.20
CA ASP A 446 19.44 10.12 -26.64
C ASP A 446 19.99 11.56 -26.67
N ALA A 447 21.27 11.71 -27.01
CA ALA A 447 21.93 13.02 -27.11
C ALA A 447 21.31 13.95 -28.17
N SER A 448 20.50 13.42 -29.09
CA SER A 448 19.78 14.20 -30.10
C SER A 448 18.35 14.56 -29.67
N GLY A 449 17.92 14.14 -28.48
CA GLY A 449 16.58 14.38 -27.94
C GLY A 449 15.52 13.41 -28.45
N VAL A 450 15.91 12.31 -29.11
CA VAL A 450 14.97 11.29 -29.60
C VAL A 450 14.68 10.28 -28.47
N PRO A 451 13.41 9.91 -28.23
CA PRO A 451 13.07 8.90 -27.22
C PRO A 451 13.73 7.55 -27.50
N ILE A 452 14.24 6.90 -26.46
CA ILE A 452 14.82 5.55 -26.59
C ILE A 452 13.75 4.51 -26.99
N PRO A 453 14.12 3.46 -27.76
CA PRO A 453 13.15 2.49 -28.24
C PRO A 453 12.52 1.66 -27.11
N ALA A 454 11.25 1.29 -27.27
CA ALA A 454 10.57 0.40 -26.34
C ALA A 454 11.05 -1.05 -26.52
N LYS A 455 12.05 -1.45 -25.74
CA LYS A 455 12.64 -2.80 -25.74
C LYS A 455 13.11 -3.22 -24.36
N THR A 456 13.71 -4.41 -24.28
CA THR A 456 14.42 -4.87 -23.08
C THR A 456 15.82 -4.25 -23.04
N TYR A 457 16.21 -3.77 -21.88
CA TYR A 457 17.51 -3.20 -21.58
C TYR A 457 18.20 -4.02 -20.50
N GLU A 458 19.48 -4.31 -20.74
CA GLU A 458 20.41 -4.87 -19.76
C GLU A 458 21.28 -3.72 -19.28
N LEU A 459 21.11 -3.36 -18.01
CA LEU A 459 21.71 -2.18 -17.39
C LEU A 459 22.76 -2.63 -16.38
N PHE A 460 24.01 -2.21 -16.57
CA PHE A 460 25.08 -2.48 -15.61
C PHE A 460 25.01 -1.51 -14.43
N LEU A 461 25.19 -2.03 -13.22
CA LEU A 461 25.11 -1.25 -12.01
C LEU A 461 26.43 -0.54 -11.71
N ASN A 462 26.33 0.69 -11.23
CA ASN A 462 27.42 1.44 -10.62
C ASN A 462 27.37 1.27 -9.10
N GLY A 463 28.54 1.23 -8.46
CA GLY A 463 28.64 1.30 -7.01
C GLY A 463 28.53 2.75 -6.53
N GLY A 464 28.62 2.96 -5.21
CA GLY A 464 28.56 4.30 -4.64
C GLY A 464 27.14 4.87 -4.65
N THR A 465 27.06 6.19 -4.62
CA THR A 465 25.80 6.94 -4.75
C THR A 465 25.58 7.43 -6.20
N PRO A 466 24.34 7.79 -6.60
CA PRO A 466 24.05 8.39 -7.91
C PRO A 466 24.89 9.63 -8.28
N TYR A 467 25.52 10.27 -7.30
CA TYR A 467 26.34 11.48 -7.48
C TYR A 467 27.85 11.19 -7.50
N GLU A 468 28.24 9.96 -7.17
CA GLU A 468 29.62 9.49 -7.26
C GLU A 468 29.90 8.92 -8.65
N LYS A 469 31.09 9.21 -9.19
CA LYS A 469 31.53 8.71 -10.49
C LYS A 469 32.64 7.69 -10.34
N GLY A 470 32.58 6.63 -11.13
CA GLY A 470 33.68 5.65 -11.26
C GLY A 470 33.79 4.64 -10.11
N VAL A 471 32.79 4.56 -9.23
CA VAL A 471 32.77 3.56 -8.15
C VAL A 471 32.24 2.23 -8.70
N GLU A 472 33.04 1.17 -8.61
CA GLU A 472 32.61 -0.17 -9.01
C GLU A 472 31.81 -0.84 -7.89
N VAL A 473 30.75 -1.58 -8.26
CA VAL A 473 29.94 -2.34 -7.29
C VAL A 473 30.76 -3.44 -6.60
N ASP A 474 31.59 -4.16 -7.36
CA ASP A 474 32.46 -5.22 -6.87
C ASP A 474 33.83 -5.16 -7.57
N PRO A 475 34.85 -4.51 -6.93
CA PRO A 475 36.20 -4.41 -7.48
C PRO A 475 36.92 -5.76 -7.66
N SER A 476 36.40 -6.87 -7.11
CA SER A 476 36.97 -8.20 -7.32
C SER A 476 36.72 -8.74 -8.73
N VAL A 477 35.68 -8.23 -9.42
CA VAL A 477 35.34 -8.62 -10.79
C VAL A 477 36.35 -8.02 -11.77
N SER A 478 36.66 -6.73 -11.64
CA SER A 478 37.62 -6.02 -12.49
C SER A 478 39.07 -6.45 -12.26
N ARG A 479 39.46 -6.77 -11.02
CA ARG A 479 40.81 -7.30 -10.72
C ARG A 479 41.12 -8.64 -11.40
N ARG A 480 40.09 -9.44 -11.74
CA ARG A 480 40.23 -10.71 -12.49
C ARG A 480 40.20 -10.54 -14.01
N ALA A 481 39.99 -9.32 -14.51
CA ALA A 481 39.84 -8.98 -15.93
C ALA A 481 41.16 -8.66 -16.65
N GLN A 482 42.31 -8.68 -15.96
CA GLN A 482 43.62 -8.60 -16.60
C GLN A 482 43.91 -9.92 -17.35
N GLY A 483 43.51 -9.98 -18.61
CA GLY A 483 43.65 -11.17 -19.47
C GLY A 483 43.11 -10.93 -20.88
N SER A 484 43.11 -11.97 -21.73
CA SER A 484 42.74 -11.86 -23.16
C SER A 484 41.28 -11.41 -23.37
N VAL A 485 40.93 -11.00 -24.59
CA VAL A 485 39.58 -10.54 -25.00
C VAL A 485 38.46 -11.52 -24.59
N PHE A 486 38.74 -12.83 -24.59
CA PHE A 486 37.79 -13.84 -24.13
C PHE A 486 37.52 -13.77 -22.62
N GLN A 487 38.56 -13.47 -21.83
CA GLN A 487 38.47 -13.28 -20.39
C GLN A 487 37.70 -11.99 -20.06
N GLN A 488 37.89 -10.93 -20.86
CA GLN A 488 37.11 -9.68 -20.76
C GLN A 488 35.60 -9.91 -21.02
N MET A 489 35.27 -10.72 -22.02
CA MET A 489 33.88 -11.08 -22.32
C MET A 489 33.23 -11.94 -21.21
N MET A 490 34.00 -12.85 -20.60
CA MET A 490 33.57 -13.63 -19.44
C MET A 490 33.37 -12.76 -18.18
N THR A 491 34.19 -11.72 -17.99
CA THR A 491 34.03 -10.79 -16.86
C THR A 491 32.83 -9.87 -17.01
N MET A 492 32.43 -9.48 -18.23
CA MET A 492 31.19 -8.71 -18.44
C MET A 492 29.94 -9.49 -17.99
N ARG A 493 29.89 -10.80 -18.22
CA ARG A 493 28.79 -11.66 -17.73
C ARG A 493 28.73 -11.78 -16.20
N ARG A 494 29.77 -11.34 -15.50
CA ARG A 494 29.86 -11.39 -14.04
C ARG A 494 29.56 -10.05 -13.37
N GLN A 495 29.37 -8.99 -14.14
CA GLN A 495 29.02 -7.68 -13.60
C GLN A 495 27.58 -7.67 -13.06
N PRO A 496 27.33 -7.01 -11.92
CA PRO A 496 25.98 -6.81 -11.42
C PRO A 496 25.13 -6.03 -12.43
N GLN A 497 23.93 -6.53 -12.70
CA GLN A 497 23.08 -5.96 -13.75
C GLN A 497 21.59 -6.05 -13.43
N LEU A 498 20.85 -5.06 -13.90
CA LEU A 498 19.41 -4.93 -13.83
C LEU A 498 18.81 -5.13 -15.23
N LEU A 499 17.83 -6.02 -15.35
CA LEU A 499 17.06 -6.21 -16.59
C LEU A 499 15.69 -5.54 -16.46
N VAL A 500 15.43 -4.60 -17.35
CA VAL A 500 14.15 -3.87 -17.45
C VAL A 500 13.59 -3.94 -18.86
N LYS A 501 12.28 -3.84 -18.99
CA LYS A 501 11.60 -3.76 -20.29
C LYS A 501 10.73 -2.52 -20.36
N LEU A 502 10.97 -1.69 -21.38
CA LEU A 502 10.10 -0.55 -21.70
C LEU A 502 9.06 -0.97 -22.72
N ARG A 503 7.82 -0.53 -22.50
CA ARG A 503 6.66 -0.77 -23.38
C ARG A 503 5.94 0.54 -23.67
N SER A 504 5.57 0.73 -24.94
CA SER A 504 4.65 1.77 -25.35
C SER A 504 3.24 1.49 -24.83
N LEU A 505 2.50 2.55 -24.52
CA LEU A 505 1.12 2.43 -24.08
C LEU A 505 0.17 2.03 -25.22
N THR A 506 -0.80 1.18 -24.91
CA THR A 506 -1.98 0.98 -25.75
C THR A 506 -2.88 2.22 -25.69
N GLN A 507 -3.77 2.41 -26.66
CA GLN A 507 -4.71 3.54 -26.67
C GLN A 507 -5.53 3.60 -25.37
N ARG A 508 -6.08 2.46 -24.92
CA ARG A 508 -6.81 2.38 -23.63
C ARG A 508 -5.95 2.81 -22.45
N SER A 509 -4.73 2.30 -22.34
CA SER A 509 -3.85 2.64 -21.22
C SER A 509 -3.43 4.12 -21.25
N ARG A 510 -3.24 4.69 -22.43
CA ARG A 510 -2.92 6.11 -22.60
C ARG A 510 -4.07 7.01 -22.15
N SER A 511 -5.30 6.72 -22.56
CA SER A 511 -6.49 7.47 -22.14
C SER A 511 -6.77 7.35 -20.64
N MET A 512 -6.47 6.18 -20.06
CA MET A 512 -6.61 5.94 -18.63
C MET A 512 -5.56 6.73 -17.84
N LEU A 513 -4.29 6.61 -18.20
CA LEU A 513 -3.21 7.30 -17.52
C LEU A 513 -3.30 8.82 -17.63
N SER A 514 -3.85 9.37 -18.72
CA SER A 514 -3.98 10.82 -18.90
C SER A 514 -4.93 11.50 -17.92
N LEU A 515 -5.66 10.75 -17.09
CA LEU A 515 -6.46 11.27 -15.97
C LEU A 515 -5.62 11.46 -14.68
N LEU A 516 -4.40 10.93 -14.64
CA LEU A 516 -3.47 11.08 -13.53
C LEU A 516 -2.55 12.29 -13.71
N PRO A 517 -1.94 12.82 -12.62
CA PRO A 517 -0.98 13.91 -12.71
C PRO A 517 0.14 13.64 -13.72
N GLU A 518 0.65 14.71 -14.31
CA GLU A 518 1.59 14.67 -15.43
C GLU A 518 2.96 14.06 -15.06
N THR A 519 3.32 14.12 -13.78
CA THR A 519 4.51 13.48 -13.21
C THR A 519 4.09 12.58 -12.06
N LEU A 520 4.15 11.26 -12.26
CA LEU A 520 3.82 10.25 -11.27
C LEU A 520 4.36 8.88 -11.71
N ILE A 521 4.86 8.11 -10.76
CA ILE A 521 5.21 6.70 -10.93
C ILE A 521 4.35 5.86 -9.99
N GLY A 522 3.82 4.75 -10.49
CA GLY A 522 3.06 3.81 -9.66
C GLY A 522 2.89 2.46 -10.32
N GLY A 523 2.33 1.52 -9.55
CA GLY A 523 2.01 0.18 -10.03
C GLY A 523 0.83 0.20 -11.01
N MET A 524 0.96 -0.55 -12.11
CA MET A 524 -0.15 -0.77 -13.02
C MET A 524 -1.32 -1.53 -12.37
N CYS A 525 -1.05 -2.28 -11.30
CA CYS A 525 -2.04 -3.11 -10.61
C CYS A 525 -3.13 -2.31 -9.86
N TYR A 526 -2.86 -1.08 -9.43
CA TYR A 526 -3.82 -0.22 -8.71
C TYR A 526 -4.12 1.11 -9.42
N VAL A 527 -3.71 1.26 -10.69
CA VAL A 527 -3.90 2.51 -11.47
C VAL A 527 -5.36 2.96 -11.55
N HIS A 528 -6.30 2.02 -11.58
CA HIS A 528 -7.74 2.31 -11.63
C HIS A 528 -8.24 2.95 -10.33
N LEU A 529 -7.70 2.54 -9.17
CA LEU A 529 -8.03 3.12 -7.87
C LEU A 529 -7.54 4.58 -7.78
N LEU A 530 -6.34 4.87 -8.29
CA LEU A 530 -5.82 6.25 -8.38
C LEU A 530 -6.70 7.14 -9.27
N ILE A 531 -7.28 6.56 -10.32
CA ILE A 531 -8.17 7.28 -11.24
C ILE A 531 -9.51 7.56 -10.58
N PHE A 532 -10.08 6.61 -9.85
CA PHE A 532 -11.28 6.86 -9.05
C PHE A 532 -11.05 8.00 -8.06
N TYR A 533 -9.94 7.96 -7.32
CA TYR A 533 -9.54 9.05 -6.44
C TYR A 533 -9.49 10.39 -7.20
N ARG A 534 -8.76 10.46 -8.32
CA ARG A 534 -8.61 11.70 -9.10
C ARG A 534 -9.93 12.20 -9.69
N GLN A 535 -10.83 11.32 -10.12
CA GLN A 535 -12.13 11.68 -10.65
C GLN A 535 -13.05 12.23 -9.55
N ILE A 536 -13.13 11.54 -8.41
CA ILE A 536 -13.92 11.98 -7.26
C ILE A 536 -13.37 13.30 -6.70
N LEU A 537 -12.05 13.44 -6.64
CA LEU A 537 -11.40 14.71 -6.31
C LEU A 537 -11.84 15.83 -7.26
N GLY A 538 -11.91 15.55 -8.56
CA GLY A 538 -12.42 16.49 -9.56
C GLY A 538 -13.90 16.86 -9.36
N ASP A 539 -14.74 15.87 -9.07
CA ASP A 539 -16.16 16.10 -8.77
C ASP A 539 -16.31 17.03 -7.56
N VAL A 540 -15.68 16.68 -6.45
CA VAL A 540 -15.78 17.40 -5.18
C VAL A 540 -15.18 18.80 -5.26
N LEU A 541 -14.04 18.97 -5.94
CA LEU A 541 -13.35 20.26 -6.00
C LEU A 541 -13.88 21.20 -7.08
N LEU A 542 -14.37 20.68 -8.22
CA LEU A 542 -14.69 21.49 -9.40
C LEU A 542 -16.17 21.50 -9.78
N ARG A 543 -16.91 20.43 -9.49
CA ARG A 543 -18.32 20.27 -9.91
C ARG A 543 -19.29 20.54 -8.77
N ASP A 544 -19.04 19.95 -7.60
CA ASP A 544 -20.00 19.89 -6.50
C ASP A 544 -19.90 21.09 -5.54
N ARG A 545 -18.86 21.92 -5.68
CA ARG A 545 -18.71 23.15 -4.88
C ARG A 545 -19.62 24.27 -5.38
N MET A 546 -20.34 24.87 -4.43
CA MET A 546 -21.11 26.10 -4.66
C MET A 546 -20.23 27.32 -4.98
N SER A 547 -19.03 27.40 -4.40
CA SER A 547 -18.04 28.44 -4.67
C SER A 547 -16.64 27.85 -4.73
N LEU A 548 -15.93 28.08 -5.85
CA LEU A 548 -14.53 27.71 -6.02
C LEU A 548 -13.56 28.55 -5.17
N GLN A 549 -14.05 29.65 -4.58
CA GLN A 549 -13.27 30.54 -3.72
C GLN A 549 -13.40 30.19 -2.22
N SER A 550 -14.28 29.24 -1.87
CA SER A 550 -14.38 28.77 -0.49
C SER A 550 -13.14 27.96 -0.11
N ALA A 551 -12.55 28.31 1.03
CA ALA A 551 -11.44 27.62 1.66
C ALA A 551 -11.91 26.63 2.75
N ASP A 552 -13.22 26.37 2.84
CA ASP A 552 -13.79 25.55 3.90
C ASP A 552 -13.31 24.10 3.81
N LEU A 553 -13.18 23.47 4.97
CA LEU A 553 -12.92 22.05 5.07
C LEU A 553 -14.04 21.24 4.40
N ILE A 554 -13.67 20.26 3.58
CA ILE A 554 -14.65 19.42 2.89
C ILE A 554 -14.81 18.12 3.66
N SER A 555 -16.02 17.83 4.15
CA SER A 555 -16.32 16.53 4.76
C SER A 555 -16.33 15.43 3.69
N HIS A 556 -15.18 14.78 3.48
CA HIS A 556 -15.03 13.70 2.51
C HIS A 556 -13.93 12.73 2.97
N PRO A 557 -14.27 11.68 3.75
CA PRO A 557 -13.26 10.89 4.46
C PRO A 557 -12.32 10.12 3.51
N MET A 558 -12.85 9.60 2.39
CA MET A 558 -12.01 8.98 1.36
C MET A 558 -10.96 9.95 0.80
N LEU A 559 -11.28 11.23 0.57
CA LEU A 559 -10.30 12.17 0.02
C LEU A 559 -9.22 12.53 1.05
N ALA A 560 -9.60 12.60 2.32
CA ALA A 560 -8.70 12.88 3.44
C ALA A 560 -7.71 11.73 3.71
N THR A 561 -8.15 10.47 3.66
CA THR A 561 -7.30 9.32 4.05
C THR A 561 -6.74 8.50 2.89
N PHE A 562 -7.21 8.66 1.65
CA PHE A 562 -6.59 8.01 0.49
C PHE A 562 -5.09 8.33 0.30
N PRO A 563 -4.59 9.54 0.62
CA PRO A 563 -3.14 9.80 0.61
C PRO A 563 -2.36 8.92 1.58
N GLN A 564 -2.92 8.66 2.78
CA GLN A 564 -2.32 7.75 3.76
C GLN A 564 -2.35 6.30 3.27
N LEU A 565 -3.44 5.89 2.60
CA LEU A 565 -3.56 4.56 1.97
C LEU A 565 -2.41 4.25 1.00
N LEU A 566 -1.89 5.24 0.28
CA LEU A 566 -0.77 5.04 -0.67
C LEU A 566 0.53 4.62 0.00
N GLU A 567 0.67 4.93 1.29
CA GLU A 567 1.82 4.56 2.12
C GLU A 567 1.64 3.18 2.77
N GLN A 568 0.46 2.55 2.60
CA GLN A 568 0.05 1.27 3.20
C GLN A 568 -0.23 0.24 2.08
N PRO A 569 0.80 -0.43 1.53
CA PRO A 569 0.64 -1.32 0.37
C PRO A 569 -0.28 -2.53 0.62
N ASP A 570 -0.33 -3.02 1.86
CA ASP A 570 -1.19 -4.12 2.27
C ASP A 570 -2.67 -3.72 2.36
N VAL A 571 -2.98 -2.53 2.88
CA VAL A 571 -4.34 -1.97 2.86
C VAL A 571 -4.76 -1.62 1.42
N MET A 572 -3.83 -1.15 0.58
CA MET A 572 -4.09 -0.96 -0.86
C MET A 572 -4.42 -2.29 -1.55
N ASP A 573 -3.76 -3.39 -1.17
CA ASP A 573 -4.06 -4.73 -1.68
C ASP A 573 -5.41 -5.26 -1.19
N ALA A 574 -5.81 -4.94 0.04
CA ALA A 574 -7.15 -5.20 0.56
C ALA A 574 -8.21 -4.49 -0.29
N LEU A 575 -8.07 -3.17 -0.47
CA LEU A 575 -8.99 -2.36 -1.29
C LEU A 575 -9.10 -2.89 -2.72
N ARG A 576 -7.97 -3.24 -3.34
CA ARG A 576 -7.96 -3.78 -4.70
C ARG A 576 -8.68 -5.12 -4.79
N SER A 577 -8.50 -5.98 -3.79
CA SER A 577 -9.15 -7.29 -3.75
C SER A 577 -10.66 -7.14 -3.57
N SER A 578 -11.10 -6.30 -2.63
CA SER A 578 -12.51 -5.98 -2.40
C SER A 578 -13.16 -5.31 -3.61
N TRP A 579 -12.44 -4.40 -4.28
CA TRP A 579 -12.92 -3.78 -5.52
C TRP A 579 -13.09 -4.81 -6.64
N ALA A 580 -12.10 -5.69 -6.85
CA ALA A 580 -12.18 -6.71 -7.90
C ALA A 580 -13.35 -7.69 -7.67
N GLU A 581 -13.60 -8.06 -6.42
CA GLU A 581 -14.76 -8.86 -6.04
C GLU A 581 -16.07 -8.12 -6.34
N ARG A 582 -16.21 -6.87 -5.85
CA ARG A 582 -17.42 -6.08 -6.06
C ARG A 582 -17.69 -5.79 -7.53
N GLU A 583 -16.65 -5.40 -8.28
CA GLU A 583 -16.74 -5.16 -9.73
C GLU A 583 -17.17 -6.42 -10.46
N SER A 584 -16.76 -7.61 -10.04
CA SER A 584 -17.18 -8.86 -10.68
C SER A 584 -18.69 -9.11 -10.57
N MET A 585 -19.33 -8.62 -9.51
CA MET A 585 -20.78 -8.76 -9.25
C MET A 585 -21.64 -7.72 -9.98
N LEU A 586 -21.06 -6.63 -10.48
CA LEU A 586 -21.79 -5.59 -11.19
C LEU A 586 -22.33 -6.05 -12.55
N LYS A 587 -23.54 -5.61 -12.89
CA LYS A 587 -24.15 -5.78 -14.21
C LYS A 587 -23.39 -5.01 -15.27
N ARG A 588 -23.53 -5.43 -16.53
CA ARG A 588 -22.88 -4.75 -17.66
C ARG A 588 -23.34 -3.30 -17.84
N SER A 589 -24.58 -2.97 -17.47
CA SER A 589 -25.09 -1.59 -17.50
C SER A 589 -24.40 -0.72 -16.45
N GLU A 590 -24.29 -1.22 -15.22
CA GLU A 590 -23.62 -0.55 -14.09
C GLU A 590 -22.13 -0.31 -14.40
N LYS A 591 -21.45 -1.28 -15.01
CA LYS A 591 -20.04 -1.14 -15.46
C LYS A 591 -19.81 -0.08 -16.54
N ARG A 592 -20.87 0.37 -17.22
CA ARG A 592 -20.78 1.42 -18.24
C ARG A 592 -21.14 2.80 -17.68
N ASP A 593 -21.72 2.84 -16.49
CA ASP A 593 -22.13 4.07 -15.83
C ASP A 593 -21.00 4.55 -14.89
N PRO A 594 -20.32 5.66 -15.22
CA PRO A 594 -19.21 6.17 -14.42
C PRO A 594 -19.65 6.68 -13.04
N GLU A 595 -20.87 7.19 -12.88
CA GLU A 595 -21.37 7.65 -11.57
C GLU A 595 -21.68 6.44 -10.68
N CYS A 596 -22.31 5.40 -11.24
CA CYS A 596 -22.52 4.14 -10.53
C CYS A 596 -21.21 3.50 -10.06
N LEU A 597 -20.16 3.52 -10.90
CA LEU A 597 -18.84 3.01 -10.55
C LEU A 597 -18.18 3.81 -9.43
N LYS A 598 -18.23 5.15 -9.47
CA LYS A 598 -17.69 6.01 -8.41
C LYS A 598 -18.42 5.80 -7.08
N ALA A 599 -19.76 5.75 -7.10
CA ALA A 599 -20.55 5.47 -5.91
C ALA A 599 -20.24 4.09 -5.33
N THR A 600 -20.11 3.06 -6.17
CA THR A 600 -19.72 1.72 -5.74
C THR A 600 -18.31 1.71 -5.16
N PHE A 601 -17.38 2.45 -5.76
CA PHE A 601 -16.01 2.54 -5.27
C PHE A 601 -15.95 3.20 -3.89
N LEU A 602 -16.72 4.27 -3.65
CA LEU A 602 -16.83 4.90 -2.34
C LEU A 602 -17.36 3.92 -1.29
N LEU A 603 -18.41 3.15 -1.60
CA LEU A 603 -18.92 2.11 -0.70
C LEU A 603 -17.85 1.07 -0.37
N VAL A 604 -17.15 0.54 -1.38
CA VAL A 604 -16.06 -0.42 -1.17
C VAL A 604 -14.93 0.19 -0.32
N TYR A 605 -14.61 1.46 -0.54
CA TYR A 605 -13.60 2.16 0.27
C TYR A 605 -14.01 2.24 1.74
N HIS A 606 -15.26 2.62 2.01
CA HIS A 606 -15.81 2.74 3.36
C HIS A 606 -16.03 1.38 4.05
N ASP A 607 -16.28 0.31 3.28
CA ASP A 607 -16.40 -1.05 3.79
C ASP A 607 -15.06 -1.78 3.93
N CYS A 608 -13.95 -1.19 3.48
CA CYS A 608 -12.65 -1.87 3.45
C CYS A 608 -11.50 -1.00 3.96
N ALA A 609 -11.06 -0.03 3.17
CA ALA A 609 -9.84 0.72 3.44
C ALA A 609 -10.00 1.63 4.66
N TRP A 610 -11.13 2.34 4.74
CA TRP A 610 -11.36 3.33 5.79
C TRP A 610 -11.33 2.71 7.21
N PRO A 611 -12.11 1.65 7.53
CA PRO A 611 -12.07 1.04 8.86
C PRO A 611 -10.69 0.48 9.22
N LEU A 612 -9.95 -0.06 8.24
CA LEU A 612 -8.61 -0.58 8.45
C LEU A 612 -7.62 0.53 8.81
N LEU A 613 -7.73 1.71 8.19
CA LEU A 613 -6.87 2.86 8.49
C LEU A 613 -7.13 3.41 9.90
N CYS A 614 -8.38 3.43 10.35
CA CYS A 614 -8.78 3.93 11.68
C CYS A 614 -8.73 2.86 12.79
N SER A 615 -8.34 1.61 12.47
CA SER A 615 -8.36 0.50 13.44
C SER A 615 -7.14 0.51 14.34
N THR A 616 -7.32 0.32 15.66
CA THR A 616 -6.18 0.05 16.57
C THR A 616 -5.73 -1.40 16.51
N LEU A 617 -6.51 -2.30 15.91
CA LEU A 617 -6.18 -3.72 15.77
C LEU A 617 -5.17 -3.96 14.66
N LEU A 618 -4.99 -3.00 13.74
CA LEU A 618 -4.00 -3.08 12.69
C LEU A 618 -2.65 -2.54 13.22
N PRO A 619 -1.63 -3.39 13.46
CA PRO A 619 -0.34 -2.93 13.98
C PRO A 619 0.33 -1.92 13.04
N PRO A 620 1.21 -1.02 13.52
CA PRO A 620 1.93 -0.09 12.65
C PRO A 620 2.75 -0.81 11.59
N LEU A 621 2.79 -0.23 10.38
CA LEU A 621 3.57 -0.78 9.27
C LEU A 621 5.06 -0.61 9.53
N HIS A 622 5.76 -1.73 9.73
CA HIS A 622 7.22 -1.78 9.79
C HIS A 622 7.77 -2.45 8.53
N TRP A 623 8.49 -1.67 7.72
CA TRP A 623 9.07 -2.15 6.48
C TRP A 623 10.07 -3.29 6.73
N ALA A 624 9.93 -4.38 5.96
CA ALA A 624 10.84 -5.53 5.99
C ALA A 624 10.86 -6.29 7.33
N GLU A 625 9.79 -6.20 8.11
CA GLU A 625 9.62 -6.95 9.36
C GLU A 625 8.56 -8.04 9.18
N GLU A 626 9.01 -9.28 8.97
CA GLU A 626 8.15 -10.42 8.63
C GLU A 626 7.06 -10.68 9.69
N GLU A 627 7.37 -10.51 10.97
CA GLU A 627 6.41 -10.69 12.06
C GLU A 627 5.30 -9.63 12.03
N SER A 628 5.66 -8.35 11.87
CA SER A 628 4.70 -7.24 11.78
C SER A 628 3.87 -7.34 10.50
N GLU A 629 4.49 -7.57 9.35
CA GLU A 629 3.80 -7.76 8.07
C GLU A 629 2.85 -8.97 8.12
N GLY A 630 3.27 -10.07 8.75
CA GLY A 630 2.44 -11.25 8.97
C GLY A 630 1.29 -11.02 9.95
N ALA A 631 1.48 -10.20 10.98
CA ALA A 631 0.42 -9.80 11.91
C ALA A 631 -0.62 -8.90 11.23
N ARG A 632 -0.17 -7.89 10.48
CA ARG A 632 -1.04 -7.01 9.69
C ARG A 632 -1.84 -7.79 8.65
N TRP A 633 -1.18 -8.69 7.92
CA TRP A 633 -1.87 -9.54 6.94
C TRP A 633 -2.99 -10.39 7.57
N ARG A 634 -2.75 -10.98 8.74
CA ARG A 634 -3.78 -11.71 9.49
C ARG A 634 -4.93 -10.81 9.91
N ALA A 635 -4.65 -9.65 10.51
CA ALA A 635 -5.67 -8.69 10.92
C ALA A 635 -6.55 -8.24 9.73
N ILE A 636 -5.93 -7.92 8.59
CA ILE A 636 -6.65 -7.57 7.35
C ILE A 636 -7.50 -8.75 6.86
N ALA A 637 -6.95 -9.95 6.80
CA ALA A 637 -7.66 -11.13 6.32
C ALA A 637 -8.88 -11.48 7.20
N ASP A 638 -8.72 -11.40 8.52
CA ASP A 638 -9.80 -11.65 9.48
C ASP A 638 -10.90 -10.59 9.34
N PHE A 639 -10.53 -9.31 9.22
CA PHE A 639 -11.48 -8.21 8.97
C PHE A 639 -12.26 -8.39 7.66
N LEU A 640 -11.57 -8.69 6.55
CA LEU A 640 -12.23 -8.91 5.26
C LEU A 640 -13.18 -10.11 5.29
N LYS A 641 -12.81 -11.17 6.00
CA LYS A 641 -13.66 -12.35 6.19
C LYS A 641 -14.93 -12.00 6.97
N GLN A 642 -14.80 -11.27 8.08
CA GLN A 642 -15.95 -10.81 8.87
C GLN A 642 -16.89 -9.93 8.05
N ASN A 643 -16.34 -9.01 7.25
CA ASN A 643 -17.16 -8.15 6.38
C ASN A 643 -17.94 -8.95 5.34
N GLN A 644 -17.34 -10.01 4.77
CA GLN A 644 -18.02 -10.91 3.84
C GLN A 644 -19.15 -11.70 4.53
N GLU A 645 -18.93 -12.19 5.75
CA GLU A 645 -19.92 -12.94 6.53
C GLU A 645 -21.09 -12.07 7.00
N HIS A 646 -20.87 -10.77 7.23
CA HIS A 646 -21.86 -9.85 7.79
C HIS A 646 -22.42 -8.83 6.81
N GLY A 647 -21.98 -8.85 5.56
CA GLY A 647 -22.52 -7.99 4.49
C GLY A 647 -22.06 -6.53 4.54
N GLY A 648 -20.90 -6.24 5.15
CA GLY A 648 -20.32 -4.90 5.22
C GLY A 648 -19.47 -4.68 6.48
N ALA A 649 -18.83 -3.51 6.60
CA ALA A 649 -17.97 -3.19 7.75
C ALA A 649 -18.74 -2.72 9.00
N LEU A 650 -20.03 -2.42 8.87
CA LEU A 650 -20.83 -1.81 9.94
C LEU A 650 -20.81 -2.60 11.25
N ARG A 651 -20.93 -3.93 11.18
CA ARG A 651 -20.90 -4.77 12.37
C ARG A 651 -19.54 -4.76 13.06
N ALA A 652 -18.45 -4.71 12.30
CA ALA A 652 -17.10 -4.60 12.86
C ALA A 652 -16.88 -3.23 13.50
N LEU A 653 -17.34 -2.16 12.85
CA LEU A 653 -17.26 -0.78 13.34
C LEU A 653 -18.09 -0.51 14.60
N LEU A 654 -19.23 -1.19 14.75
CA LEU A 654 -20.12 -1.06 15.90
C LEU A 654 -19.85 -2.13 16.98
N SER A 655 -18.86 -2.99 16.78
CA SER A 655 -18.56 -4.04 17.74
C SER A 655 -17.95 -3.44 19.01
N PRO A 656 -18.45 -3.79 20.22
CA PRO A 656 -17.82 -3.36 21.47
C PRO A 656 -16.39 -3.92 21.64
N ASP A 657 -16.05 -4.99 20.91
CA ASP A 657 -14.70 -5.57 20.88
C ASP A 657 -13.75 -4.82 19.93
N GLY A 658 -14.28 -3.91 19.09
CA GLY A 658 -13.53 -3.10 18.14
C GLY A 658 -13.00 -1.84 18.79
N ALA A 659 -11.76 -1.86 19.26
CA ALA A 659 -11.07 -0.63 19.65
C ALA A 659 -10.76 0.20 18.38
N HIS A 660 -11.30 1.42 18.33
CA HIS A 660 -11.06 2.40 17.28
C HIS A 660 -10.18 3.53 17.81
N GLN A 661 -9.42 4.16 16.93
CA GLN A 661 -8.69 5.37 17.32
C GLN A 661 -9.68 6.46 17.74
N PRO A 662 -9.29 7.36 18.67
CA PRO A 662 -10.10 8.52 19.01
C PRO A 662 -10.47 9.29 17.74
N PHE A 663 -11.70 9.80 17.69
CA PHE A 663 -12.18 10.56 16.55
C PHE A 663 -11.23 11.73 16.25
N ASP A 664 -10.73 11.78 15.01
CA ASP A 664 -9.91 12.87 14.51
C ASP A 664 -10.62 13.54 13.31
N LEU A 665 -10.84 14.85 13.42
CA LEU A 665 -11.40 15.65 12.34
C LEU A 665 -10.56 15.56 11.05
N SER A 666 -9.25 15.39 11.16
CA SER A 666 -8.34 15.31 10.02
C SER A 666 -8.64 14.12 9.10
N GLU A 667 -9.24 13.06 9.64
CA GLU A 667 -9.62 11.89 8.88
C GLU A 667 -10.94 12.12 8.11
N GLN A 668 -11.84 12.95 8.64
CA GLN A 668 -13.15 13.24 8.04
C GLN A 668 -13.11 14.40 7.04
N ALA A 669 -12.25 15.38 7.33
CA ALA A 669 -12.23 16.67 6.68
C ALA A 669 -11.03 16.77 5.73
N TYR A 670 -11.30 16.75 4.43
CA TYR A 670 -10.31 17.02 3.40
C TYR A 670 -9.99 18.51 3.36
N ASP A 671 -8.82 18.85 3.91
CA ASP A 671 -8.21 20.17 3.79
C ASP A 671 -7.34 20.25 2.53
N PHE A 672 -7.95 20.63 1.40
CA PHE A 672 -7.20 20.75 0.17
C PHE A 672 -6.11 21.83 0.21
N LEU A 673 -6.19 22.83 1.11
CA LEU A 673 -5.20 23.90 1.28
C LEU A 673 -4.03 23.46 2.18
N GLY A 674 -4.33 22.69 3.22
CA GLY A 674 -3.38 22.02 4.09
C GLY A 674 -2.60 20.91 3.39
N GLU A 675 -3.30 20.15 2.54
CA GLU A 675 -2.78 19.08 1.67
C GLU A 675 -2.17 19.59 0.36
N VAL A 676 -2.19 20.92 0.10
CA VAL A 676 -1.40 21.49 -1.01
C VAL A 676 0.03 21.04 -0.81
N ARG A 677 0.70 20.81 -1.93
CA ARG A 677 2.17 20.79 -2.00
C ARG A 677 2.70 22.10 -1.40
N LYS A 678 2.74 22.21 -0.08
CA LYS A 678 3.32 23.33 0.66
C LYS A 678 4.79 23.29 0.29
N LEU A 679 5.15 24.12 -0.69
CA LEU A 679 6.52 24.61 -0.78
C LEU A 679 6.74 25.24 0.59
N SER A 680 7.60 24.64 1.41
CA SER A 680 8.03 25.26 2.65
C SER A 680 8.42 26.70 2.29
N ALA A 681 7.82 27.70 2.93
CA ALA A 681 8.17 29.09 2.66
C ALA A 681 9.63 29.35 3.08
#